data_AF-A0A9E8N4P6-F1
#
_entry.id   AF-A0A9E8N4P6-F1
#
_cell.length_a   1.000
_cell.length_b   1.000
_cell.length_c   1.000
_cell.angle_alpha   90.00
_cell.angle_beta   90.00
_cell.angle_gamma   90.00
#
_symmetry.space_group_name_H-M   'P 1'
#
loop_
_entity.id
_entity.type
_entity.pdbx_description
1 polymer ?
#
loop_
_entity_poly.entity_id
_entity_poly.type
_entity_poly.pdbx_seq_one_letter_code
_entity_poly.pdbx_strand_id
1 'polypeptide(L)'
;MELWVGALSLGLLYAFMTMGVFITFRIHNFPDITVDGSFTSGAAIMALLIVTGFNPFLALGAAFIIGAVAGCATALINTRLNVNGLLAGILVMTGLYSINLHIMGRSNIPLLNQTTVFTYLSGLNPGLQGEIWTGIVLSLVMVLFWLVVSLFFKTDFGIAMRITGNNPTMAAANGVNVGRMTIFGVALANGLVGVSGGLVAQYQGFADIGMGIGTVVIGLAAVIIGESILRSHSMYAKVLSVLIGSVIFRLMIAIALFVGMNPIDLKLLTAGFVLITLIISKTVAGREKRRGELFGKVAGFFQGKRVAYGFTAIIIIIAVAWFGYKNFSQRLMTPQKINKIKVVQLTDNGLLNITRDSFVKEMEKIGYQDGQNCTISLENAHGDLPTVNSIIDKFLQEKADIIVTISTGCTQAAINKIKDRPIVFATVANPFIIGAGKSETDHVANVTGVYGSVPMDKTMEVVRKILPGKLAIGAIWDSSQANSVFNAENLKKAAQACDGVSFAGTTITSSAEVYEGAVSLVQKGIGAFVLPPDNIVYSAFESVIKAARTKNIPVFTSDVERLADGALGVLGYDYALSGIQAAHLVDRVLKGEKPRDIPFERYRKLTFGLNLEVAKTIGISISPEVIAQATIVLGGRETKKLKPKIGLVQFAFEPNVELCKQGILKALAENDYRDKDNIEIIYKNAQADFSLINSIIQDFLRRKVDIIVPLSTPCVQSAVQFAAGKKETKVVFTYIFDPYRIGAAKTPTDHVPTITGVACFPPIEGMLNLIKEIFPDRKKVGIVWNSSEANSEAVLLKIRTQAAKTGLEVIEATVTSPAEVLEAARSLVNKKAQVFLNGGDNTLNVSFDSFVKVADENKIPVFSVDSEFIEKGSFAVLGPDYFQTGYEGGNYLAKVLGGEDIANLPIGQTKKTLFMINLDIARKYGFEVDNAIVKRAQKVIDSSAKVIAAGPPVRKKRLALFLFSEYISMRETAQGVTEELERSGILRQHNITMDTKNSQNDFYLAQSIAQDIVRQKYDYIITLSTPALQVMANANKKIPHIFGAVTDPYRMGVAKSSTDHLPNVTGVATLQPVETTIRVMRELFPQAKKVGIIWNPAEACSEACTYKVRDAVKKYSFALQEINVDSTSEVLDALKSLLNRRIDLFLTSGDNTVIMALESVAKLLKEHKIPYFTNVPSDVDRGAFVSIGADYNEVGKETARMAERVISGENPQGIPIKNYVPEKMAVNLSLAGEYGIKIPEPLLKKAAYIKR
;
A
#
# COMPACT_ATOMS: atom_id res chain seq x y z
N MET A 1 11.85 -9.48 28.78
CA MET A 1 11.61 -8.45 29.82
C MET A 1 10.90 -7.23 29.22
N GLU A 2 11.34 -6.72 28.06
CA GLU A 2 10.78 -5.54 27.38
C GLU A 2 9.24 -5.60 27.18
N LEU A 3 8.68 -6.73 26.71
CA LEU A 3 7.22 -6.89 26.56
C LEU A 3 6.45 -6.62 27.86
N TRP A 4 6.98 -7.05 29.01
CA TRP A 4 6.33 -6.94 30.31
C TRP A 4 6.44 -5.52 30.88
N VAL A 5 7.60 -4.88 30.72
CA VAL A 5 7.85 -3.52 31.18
C VAL A 5 7.08 -2.50 30.33
N GLY A 6 7.02 -2.73 29.01
CA GLY A 6 6.20 -1.93 28.10
C GLY A 6 4.70 -2.04 28.39
N ALA A 7 4.21 -3.26 28.68
CA ALA A 7 2.82 -3.47 29.08
C ALA A 7 2.47 -2.79 30.41
N LEU A 8 3.36 -2.84 31.40
CA LEU A 8 3.21 -2.14 32.67
C LEU A 8 3.15 -0.62 32.46
N SER A 9 4.08 -0.06 31.68
CA SER A 9 4.16 1.37 31.40
C SER A 9 2.91 1.86 30.69
N LEU A 10 2.49 1.18 29.61
CA LEU A 10 1.23 1.49 28.93
C LEU A 10 0.02 1.37 29.89
N GLY A 11 -0.01 0.36 30.75
CA GLY A 11 -1.05 0.20 31.78
C GLY A 11 -1.17 1.42 32.70
N LEU A 12 -0.03 1.99 33.12
CA LEU A 12 -0.02 3.22 33.94
C LEU A 12 -0.47 4.45 33.13
N LEU A 13 -0.10 4.57 31.86
CA LEU A 13 -0.53 5.70 31.02
C LEU A 13 -2.04 5.69 30.73
N TYR A 14 -2.61 4.51 30.48
CA TYR A 14 -4.06 4.34 30.28
C TYR A 14 -4.86 4.44 31.58
N ALA A 15 -4.21 4.46 32.76
CA ALA A 15 -4.90 4.56 34.04
C ALA A 15 -5.62 5.92 34.22
N PHE A 16 -5.09 7.00 33.63
CA PHE A 16 -5.75 8.31 33.60
C PHE A 16 -7.08 8.28 32.82
N MET A 17 -7.08 7.66 31.63
CA MET A 17 -8.30 7.44 30.85
C MET A 17 -9.29 6.54 31.62
N THR A 18 -8.79 5.46 32.22
CA THR A 18 -9.60 4.54 33.02
C THR A 18 -10.26 5.26 34.21
N MET A 19 -9.55 6.20 34.84
CA MET A 19 -10.10 7.05 35.90
C MET A 19 -11.19 8.00 35.37
N GLY A 20 -11.00 8.59 34.19
CA GLY A 20 -12.03 9.39 33.53
C GLY A 20 -13.32 8.58 33.29
N VAL A 21 -13.19 7.38 32.74
CA VAL A 21 -14.33 6.45 32.53
C VAL A 21 -14.97 6.05 33.86
N PHE A 22 -14.21 5.86 34.92
CA PHE A 22 -14.76 5.60 36.26
C PHE A 22 -15.58 6.79 36.79
N ILE A 23 -15.13 8.04 36.60
CA ILE A 23 -15.88 9.23 37.04
C ILE A 23 -17.21 9.32 36.30
N THR A 24 -17.22 9.18 34.98
CA THR A 24 -18.47 9.29 34.21
C THR A 24 -19.40 8.11 34.51
N PHE A 25 -18.90 6.87 34.44
CA PHE A 25 -19.73 5.67 34.55
C PHE A 25 -20.13 5.31 35.98
N ARG A 26 -19.20 5.37 36.96
CA ARG A 26 -19.47 4.93 38.34
C ARG A 26 -19.88 6.05 39.28
N ILE A 27 -19.35 7.27 39.09
CA ILE A 27 -19.64 8.38 40.00
C ILE A 27 -20.86 9.17 39.54
N HIS A 28 -20.95 9.49 38.25
CA HIS A 28 -22.07 10.24 37.67
C HIS A 28 -23.17 9.40 37.02
N ASN A 29 -22.93 8.09 36.83
CA ASN A 29 -23.83 7.21 36.09
C ASN A 29 -24.21 7.77 34.71
N PHE A 30 -23.21 8.33 34.02
CA PHE A 30 -23.34 9.02 32.74
C PHE A 30 -22.62 8.21 31.65
N PRO A 31 -23.33 7.72 30.60
CA PRO A 31 -22.74 6.90 29.54
C PRO A 31 -21.97 7.77 28.54
N ASP A 32 -20.72 8.09 28.89
CA ASP A 32 -19.88 9.01 28.12
C ASP A 32 -19.07 8.32 27.02
N ILE A 33 -19.53 8.41 25.77
CA ILE A 33 -18.76 7.96 24.59
C ILE A 33 -17.81 9.04 24.07
N THR A 34 -17.90 10.30 24.55
CA THR A 34 -16.97 11.37 24.16
C THR A 34 -15.52 11.05 24.49
N VAL A 35 -15.28 10.12 25.43
CA VAL A 35 -13.96 9.55 25.77
C VAL A 35 -13.16 9.14 24.53
N ASP A 36 -13.80 8.51 23.54
CA ASP A 36 -13.09 8.08 22.32
C ASP A 36 -12.59 9.27 21.49
N GLY A 37 -13.35 10.36 21.45
CA GLY A 37 -12.96 11.59 20.75
C GLY A 37 -11.98 12.44 21.55
N SER A 38 -12.19 12.60 22.86
CA SER A 38 -11.38 13.45 23.73
C SER A 38 -9.99 12.87 24.00
N PHE A 39 -9.84 11.54 23.97
CA PHE A 39 -8.54 10.87 23.98
C PHE A 39 -7.70 11.29 22.77
N THR A 40 -8.28 11.21 21.57
CA THR A 40 -7.63 11.66 20.33
C THR A 40 -7.40 13.18 20.34
N SER A 41 -8.33 13.98 20.86
CA SER A 41 -8.15 15.44 20.95
C SER A 41 -6.96 15.83 21.83
N GLY A 42 -6.78 15.14 22.96
CA GLY A 42 -5.62 15.33 23.83
C GLY A 42 -4.30 14.98 23.14
N ALA A 43 -4.27 13.86 22.40
CA ALA A 43 -3.11 13.47 21.59
C ALA A 43 -2.83 14.47 20.46
N ALA A 44 -3.85 14.90 19.73
CA ALA A 44 -3.77 15.81 18.60
C ALA A 44 -3.19 17.17 18.98
N ILE A 45 -3.76 17.83 20.01
CA ILE A 45 -3.31 19.18 20.40
C ILE A 45 -1.91 19.14 21.01
N MET A 46 -1.62 18.09 21.78
CA MET A 46 -0.30 17.93 22.37
C MET A 46 0.74 17.67 21.28
N ALA A 47 0.45 16.81 20.31
CA ALA A 47 1.39 16.50 19.23
C ALA A 47 1.67 17.74 18.37
N LEU A 48 0.63 18.52 18.06
CA LEU A 48 0.79 19.80 17.38
C LEU A 48 1.71 20.75 18.16
N LEU A 49 1.45 20.95 19.46
CA LEU A 49 2.23 21.88 20.30
C LEU A 49 3.69 21.44 20.46
N ILE A 50 3.95 20.15 20.61
CA ILE A 50 5.32 19.64 20.69
C ILE A 50 6.05 19.85 19.36
N VAL A 51 5.39 19.60 18.22
CA VAL A 51 5.99 19.82 16.89
C VAL A 51 6.26 21.30 16.62
N THR A 52 5.44 22.21 17.15
CA THR A 52 5.68 23.67 17.05
C THR A 52 6.69 24.21 18.07
N GLY A 53 7.32 23.33 18.87
CA GLY A 53 8.41 23.68 19.79
C GLY A 53 7.98 24.12 21.20
N PHE A 54 6.71 23.93 21.58
CA PHE A 54 6.25 24.21 22.94
C PHE A 54 6.73 23.16 23.95
N ASN A 55 6.83 23.56 25.22
CA ASN A 55 7.24 22.67 26.30
C ASN A 55 6.26 21.48 26.48
N PRO A 56 6.74 20.22 26.57
CA PRO A 56 5.88 19.03 26.68
C PRO A 56 4.93 19.01 27.90
N PHE A 57 5.33 19.62 29.02
CA PHE A 57 4.49 19.70 30.22
C PHE A 57 3.33 20.71 30.04
N LEU A 58 3.59 21.83 29.35
CA LEU A 58 2.54 22.79 28.99
C LEU A 58 1.59 22.22 27.93
N ALA A 59 2.13 21.47 26.97
CA ALA A 59 1.34 20.75 25.97
C ALA A 59 0.40 19.71 26.63
N LEU A 60 0.85 19.07 27.71
CA LEU A 60 -0.01 18.18 28.51
C LEU A 60 -1.13 18.93 29.24
N GLY A 61 -0.86 20.15 29.72
CA GLY A 61 -1.88 21.05 30.25
C GLY A 61 -2.93 21.43 29.20
N ALA A 62 -2.50 21.72 27.97
CA ALA A 62 -3.41 21.96 26.85
C ALA A 62 -4.25 20.72 26.49
N ALA A 63 -3.66 19.52 26.57
CA ALA A 63 -4.39 18.26 26.39
C ALA A 63 -5.50 18.06 27.42
N PHE A 64 -5.26 18.44 28.68
CA PHE A 64 -6.30 18.45 29.72
C PHE A 64 -7.43 19.42 29.39
N ILE A 65 -7.09 20.65 28.98
CA ILE A 65 -8.08 21.69 28.68
C ILE A 65 -8.97 21.29 27.52
N ILE A 66 -8.40 20.82 26.40
CA ILE A 66 -9.22 20.44 25.23
C ILE A 66 -10.13 19.26 25.54
N GLY A 67 -9.64 18.28 26.32
CA GLY A 67 -10.46 17.18 26.83
C GLY A 67 -11.59 17.69 27.72
N ALA A 68 -11.30 18.61 28.64
CA ALA A 68 -12.31 19.18 29.53
C ALA A 68 -13.37 19.99 28.77
N VAL A 69 -12.99 20.71 27.71
CA VAL A 69 -13.93 21.41 26.82
C VAL A 69 -14.86 20.44 26.12
N ALA A 70 -14.33 19.34 25.58
CA ALA A 70 -15.12 18.27 24.99
C ALA A 70 -16.14 17.70 25.98
N GLY A 71 -15.72 17.34 27.19
CA GLY A 71 -16.62 16.82 28.22
C GLY A 71 -17.66 17.85 28.68
N CYS A 72 -17.26 19.12 28.80
CA CYS A 72 -18.18 20.21 29.13
C CYS A 72 -19.25 20.39 28.06
N ALA A 73 -18.88 20.33 26.77
CA ALA A 73 -19.83 20.39 25.66
C ALA A 73 -20.84 19.24 25.74
N THR A 74 -20.39 18.00 25.95
CA THR A 74 -21.26 16.83 26.11
C THR A 74 -22.23 16.99 27.27
N ALA A 75 -21.74 17.43 28.42
CA ALA A 75 -22.57 17.60 29.60
C ALA A 75 -23.52 18.80 29.50
N LEU A 76 -23.15 19.87 28.80
CA LEU A 76 -24.04 21.00 28.51
C LEU A 76 -25.19 20.57 27.60
N ILE A 77 -24.90 19.80 26.55
CA ILE A 77 -25.93 19.25 25.65
C ILE A 77 -26.91 18.37 26.45
N ASN A 78 -26.41 17.55 27.35
CA ASN A 78 -27.27 16.72 28.20
C ASN A 78 -28.07 17.54 29.23
N THR A 79 -27.43 18.45 29.97
CA THR A 79 -28.06 19.14 31.13
C THR A 79 -28.86 20.37 30.77
N ARG A 80 -28.50 21.11 29.72
CA ARG A 80 -29.19 22.34 29.27
C ARG A 80 -30.16 22.08 28.13
N LEU A 81 -29.77 21.25 27.16
CA LEU A 81 -30.60 20.94 25.98
C LEU A 81 -31.45 19.69 26.18
N ASN A 82 -31.33 19.02 27.33
CA ASN A 82 -32.13 17.87 27.72
C ASN A 82 -32.06 16.70 26.72
N VAL A 83 -30.93 16.57 26.02
CA VAL A 83 -30.64 15.46 25.10
C VAL A 83 -30.11 14.28 25.90
N ASN A 84 -30.47 13.05 25.53
CA ASN A 84 -29.93 11.86 26.18
C ASN A 84 -28.39 11.84 26.18
N GLY A 85 -27.77 11.51 27.32
CA GLY A 85 -26.31 11.49 27.48
C GLY A 85 -25.55 10.68 26.43
N LEU A 86 -26.10 9.54 25.98
CA LEU A 86 -25.49 8.72 24.93
C LEU A 86 -25.48 9.45 23.57
N LEU A 87 -26.60 10.08 23.21
CA LEU A 87 -26.73 10.86 21.97
C LEU A 87 -25.84 12.11 22.02
N ALA A 88 -25.79 12.79 23.16
CA ALA A 88 -24.88 13.91 23.39
C ALA A 88 -23.42 13.46 23.18
N GLY A 89 -23.04 12.30 23.72
CA GLY A 89 -21.71 11.72 23.58
C GLY A 89 -21.34 11.41 22.12
N ILE A 90 -22.24 10.79 21.36
CA ILE A 90 -22.05 10.47 19.94
C ILE A 90 -21.93 11.75 19.11
N LEU A 91 -22.78 12.76 19.35
CA LEU A 91 -22.74 14.04 18.63
C LEU A 91 -21.39 14.74 18.81
N VAL A 92 -20.89 14.82 20.04
CA VAL A 92 -19.60 15.46 20.32
C VAL A 92 -18.45 14.63 19.77
N MET A 93 -18.47 13.31 19.90
CA MET A 93 -17.43 12.44 19.31
C MET A 93 -17.34 12.62 17.79
N THR A 94 -18.48 12.63 17.08
CA THR A 94 -18.51 12.85 15.62
C THR A 94 -17.98 14.24 15.25
N GLY A 95 -18.33 15.27 16.01
CA GLY A 95 -17.78 16.62 15.80
C GLY A 95 -16.27 16.70 16.07
N LEU A 96 -15.80 16.05 17.13
CA LEU A 96 -14.38 16.01 17.49
C LEU A 96 -13.53 15.31 16.43
N TYR A 97 -14.06 14.33 15.70
CA TYR A 97 -13.34 13.71 14.59
C TYR A 97 -12.87 14.75 13.56
N SER A 98 -13.80 15.60 13.10
CA SER A 98 -13.49 16.68 12.15
C SER A 98 -12.60 17.76 12.77
N ILE A 99 -12.85 18.15 14.03
CA ILE A 99 -12.04 19.15 14.73
C ILE A 99 -10.61 18.67 14.91
N ASN A 100 -10.41 17.42 15.29
CA ASN A 100 -9.08 16.83 15.48
C ASN A 100 -8.30 16.79 14.17
N LEU A 101 -8.95 16.45 13.05
CA LEU A 101 -8.32 16.52 11.72
C LEU A 101 -7.88 17.95 11.37
N HIS A 102 -8.70 18.96 11.68
CA HIS A 102 -8.32 20.36 11.46
C HIS A 102 -7.17 20.81 12.37
N ILE A 103 -7.17 20.39 13.65
CA ILE A 103 -6.07 20.66 14.58
C ILE A 103 -4.78 20.03 14.06
N MET A 104 -4.85 18.81 13.54
CA MET A 104 -3.66 18.07 13.10
C MET A 104 -3.17 18.48 11.69
N GLY A 105 -4.06 18.98 10.83
CA GLY A 105 -3.79 19.28 9.42
C GLY A 105 -3.56 18.04 8.53
N ARG A 106 -3.45 16.85 9.14
CA ARG A 106 -3.20 15.53 8.52
C ARG A 106 -3.66 14.43 9.48
N SER A 107 -3.84 13.21 9.00
CA SER A 107 -4.37 12.09 9.81
C SER A 107 -3.41 11.57 10.89
N ASN A 108 -2.10 11.84 10.75
CA ASN A 108 -1.08 11.36 11.68
C ASN A 108 0.07 12.39 11.87
N ILE A 109 0.50 12.62 13.11
CA ILE A 109 1.63 13.48 13.48
C ILE A 109 2.71 12.65 14.18
N PRO A 110 3.90 12.44 13.57
CA PRO A 110 5.02 11.77 14.24
C PRO A 110 5.71 12.69 15.26
N LEU A 111 6.22 12.09 16.34
CA LEU A 111 6.91 12.72 17.48
C LEU A 111 8.31 12.14 17.74
N LEU A 112 8.81 11.28 16.86
CA LEU A 112 10.06 10.53 17.02
C LEU A 112 11.32 11.39 17.18
N ASN A 113 11.33 12.63 16.66
CA ASN A 113 12.46 13.56 16.72
C ASN A 113 12.22 14.76 17.66
N GLN A 114 11.20 14.69 18.51
CA GLN A 114 10.82 15.81 19.39
C GLN A 114 11.13 15.51 20.85
N THR A 115 11.44 16.54 21.64
CA THR A 115 11.60 16.37 23.09
C THR A 115 10.24 16.08 23.70
N THR A 116 10.09 14.93 24.36
CA THR A 116 8.86 14.55 25.07
C THR A 116 9.09 14.57 26.59
N VAL A 117 8.02 14.41 27.37
CA VAL A 117 8.12 14.20 28.83
C VAL A 117 9.05 13.02 29.15
N PHE A 118 9.03 11.94 28.35
CA PHE A 118 9.91 10.79 28.55
C PHE A 118 11.38 11.09 28.25
N THR A 119 11.66 12.00 27.30
CA THR A 119 13.02 12.50 27.01
C THR A 119 13.56 13.34 28.18
N TYR A 120 12.72 14.14 28.83
CA TYR A 120 13.12 14.86 30.05
C TYR A 120 13.39 13.90 31.22
N LEU A 121 12.57 12.86 31.35
CA LEU A 121 12.74 11.84 32.39
C LEU A 121 14.01 11.01 32.20
N SER A 122 14.39 10.69 30.95
CA SER A 122 15.63 9.98 30.68
C SER A 122 16.87 10.81 31.00
N GLY A 123 16.79 12.15 30.90
CA GLY A 123 17.86 13.06 31.33
C GLY A 123 18.11 13.12 32.85
N LEU A 124 17.10 12.78 33.66
CA LEU A 124 17.19 12.71 35.13
C LEU A 124 17.53 11.31 35.66
N ASN A 125 17.85 10.37 34.77
CA ASN A 125 18.04 8.97 35.12
C ASN A 125 19.34 8.75 35.91
N PRO A 126 19.30 8.15 37.12
CA PRO A 126 20.47 7.89 37.96
C PRO A 126 21.37 6.71 37.46
N GLY A 127 21.25 6.33 36.18
CA GLY A 127 22.04 5.24 35.56
C GLY A 127 21.32 3.89 35.47
N LEU A 128 20.00 3.83 35.69
CA LEU A 128 19.19 2.62 35.52
C LEU A 128 18.83 2.39 34.04
N GLN A 129 18.39 1.18 33.67
CA GLN A 129 17.85 0.93 32.33
C GLN A 129 16.64 1.85 32.07
N GLY A 130 16.61 2.51 30.92
CA GLY A 130 15.64 3.57 30.60
C GLY A 130 14.18 3.16 30.81
N GLU A 131 13.80 1.96 30.40
CA GLU A 131 12.43 1.45 30.58
C GLU A 131 12.06 1.16 32.05
N ILE A 132 13.04 0.73 32.85
CA ILE A 132 12.83 0.49 34.28
C ILE A 132 12.69 1.83 35.01
N TRP A 133 13.51 2.81 34.65
CA TRP A 133 13.44 4.16 35.22
C TRP A 133 12.10 4.83 34.91
N THR A 134 11.64 4.81 33.65
CA THR A 134 10.33 5.36 33.27
C THR A 134 9.20 4.64 34.00
N GLY A 135 9.27 3.31 34.14
CA GLY A 135 8.30 2.52 34.93
C GLY A 135 8.23 2.92 36.41
N ILE A 136 9.38 3.16 37.05
CA ILE A 136 9.46 3.61 38.45
C ILE A 136 8.86 5.02 38.60
N VAL A 137 9.26 5.96 37.74
CA VAL A 137 8.74 7.33 37.79
C VAL A 137 7.24 7.36 37.56
N LEU A 138 6.74 6.64 36.55
CA LEU A 138 5.30 6.54 36.29
C LEU A 138 4.54 5.92 37.47
N SER A 139 5.13 4.92 38.14
CA SER A 139 4.53 4.32 39.34
C SER A 139 4.45 5.34 40.48
N LEU A 140 5.47 6.15 40.70
CA LEU A 140 5.49 7.19 41.74
C LEU A 140 4.47 8.31 41.43
N VAL A 141 4.41 8.77 40.18
CA VAL A 141 3.38 9.70 39.69
C VAL A 141 1.99 9.11 39.90
N MET A 142 1.80 7.81 39.64
CA MET A 142 0.52 7.15 39.80
C MET A 142 0.09 7.00 41.26
N VAL A 143 1.03 6.77 42.19
CA VAL A 143 0.76 6.76 43.63
C VAL A 143 0.34 8.15 44.12
N LEU A 144 1.01 9.21 43.65
CA LEU A 144 0.62 10.59 43.94
C LEU A 144 -0.77 10.90 43.38
N PHE A 145 -1.01 10.54 42.12
CA PHE A 145 -2.31 10.72 41.46
C PHE A 145 -3.42 10.00 42.22
N TRP A 146 -3.20 8.74 42.62
CA TRP A 146 -4.12 7.97 43.45
C TRP A 146 -4.47 8.69 44.76
N LEU A 147 -3.46 9.20 45.47
CA LEU A 147 -3.63 9.91 46.74
C LEU A 147 -4.46 11.19 46.54
N VAL A 148 -4.10 12.02 45.56
CA VAL A 148 -4.78 13.29 45.25
C VAL A 148 -6.24 13.07 44.89
N VAL A 149 -6.52 12.14 43.98
CA VAL A 149 -7.89 11.83 43.54
C VAL A 149 -8.71 11.26 44.70
N SER A 150 -8.12 10.40 45.53
CA SER A 150 -8.82 9.83 46.69
C SER A 150 -9.16 10.88 47.75
N LEU A 151 -8.25 11.83 48.00
CA LEU A 151 -8.49 12.96 48.89
C LEU A 151 -9.54 13.91 48.33
N PHE A 152 -9.51 14.19 47.02
CA PHE A 152 -10.53 15.00 46.35
C PHE A 152 -11.94 14.45 46.59
N PHE A 153 -12.15 13.14 46.42
CA PHE A 153 -13.47 12.52 46.64
C PHE A 153 -13.93 12.51 48.10
N LYS A 154 -13.04 12.79 49.06
CA LYS A 154 -13.40 12.97 50.48
C LYS A 154 -13.82 14.39 50.83
N THR A 155 -13.45 15.38 50.03
CA THR A 155 -13.88 16.77 50.25
C THR A 155 -15.41 16.90 50.15
N ASP A 156 -15.99 17.96 50.73
CA ASP A 156 -17.43 18.24 50.61
C ASP A 156 -17.88 18.32 49.15
N PHE A 157 -17.04 18.91 48.30
CA PHE A 157 -17.28 18.96 46.86
C PHE A 157 -17.28 17.56 46.22
N GLY A 158 -16.31 16.71 46.56
CA GLY A 158 -16.25 15.33 46.09
C GLY A 158 -17.36 14.44 46.64
N ILE A 159 -17.85 14.69 47.85
CA ILE A 159 -19.05 14.04 48.40
C ILE A 159 -20.28 14.48 47.60
N ALA A 160 -20.45 15.78 47.37
CA ALA A 160 -21.56 16.31 46.58
C ALA A 160 -21.59 15.72 45.17
N MET A 161 -20.43 15.60 44.51
CA MET A 161 -20.29 14.94 43.20
C MET A 161 -20.78 13.48 43.22
N ARG A 162 -20.41 12.71 44.24
CA ARG A 162 -20.85 11.31 44.39
C ARG A 162 -22.34 11.19 44.67
N ILE A 163 -22.91 12.11 45.45
CA ILE A 163 -24.35 12.11 45.72
C ILE A 163 -25.11 12.43 44.44
N THR A 164 -24.62 13.34 43.58
CA THR A 164 -25.34 13.70 42.34
C THR A 164 -25.55 12.55 41.37
N GLY A 165 -24.62 11.60 41.25
CA GLY A 165 -24.86 10.41 40.42
C GLY A 165 -25.57 9.25 41.13
N ASN A 166 -25.41 9.11 42.45
CA ASN A 166 -26.09 8.05 43.21
C ASN A 166 -27.56 8.36 43.48
N ASN A 167 -27.88 9.61 43.83
CA ASN A 167 -29.24 10.06 44.12
C ASN A 167 -29.38 11.56 43.80
N PRO A 168 -29.66 11.92 42.54
CA PRO A 168 -29.77 13.32 42.11
C PRO A 168 -30.90 14.07 42.84
N THR A 169 -32.00 13.38 43.19
CA THR A 169 -33.13 13.97 43.93
C THR A 169 -32.71 14.41 45.33
N MET A 170 -31.97 13.56 46.04
CA MET A 170 -31.45 13.88 47.38
C MET A 170 -30.38 14.98 47.31
N ALA A 171 -29.53 14.99 46.28
CA ALA A 171 -28.56 16.07 46.07
C ALA A 171 -29.25 17.43 45.90
N ALA A 172 -30.29 17.48 45.05
CA ALA A 172 -31.06 18.69 44.83
C ALA A 172 -31.77 19.18 46.11
N ALA A 173 -32.32 18.26 46.91
CA ALA A 173 -32.95 18.58 48.20
C ALA A 173 -31.97 19.14 49.25
N ASN A 174 -30.68 18.81 49.15
CA ASN A 174 -29.61 19.36 50.00
C ASN A 174 -28.94 20.62 49.39
N GLY A 175 -29.57 21.26 48.39
CA GLY A 175 -29.07 22.51 47.81
C GLY A 175 -27.95 22.36 46.76
N VAL A 176 -27.64 21.13 46.32
CA VAL A 176 -26.62 20.88 45.29
C VAL A 176 -27.22 20.99 43.90
N ASN A 177 -26.65 21.84 43.03
CA ASN A 177 -27.07 21.93 41.64
C ASN A 177 -26.54 20.72 40.82
N VAL A 178 -27.42 19.74 40.58
CA VAL A 178 -27.09 18.50 39.87
C VAL A 178 -26.52 18.77 38.47
N GLY A 179 -27.11 19.70 37.71
CA GLY A 179 -26.65 20.02 36.35
C GLY A 179 -25.23 20.57 36.31
N ARG A 180 -24.93 21.57 37.16
CA ARG A 180 -23.57 22.14 37.26
C ARG A 180 -22.55 21.10 37.74
N MET A 181 -22.95 20.24 38.68
CA MET A 181 -22.08 19.19 39.20
C MET A 181 -21.76 18.13 38.13
N THR A 182 -22.75 17.73 37.33
CA THR A 182 -22.56 16.82 36.19
C THR A 182 -21.66 17.44 35.12
N ILE A 183 -21.84 18.74 34.79
CA ILE A 183 -20.95 19.44 33.84
C ILE A 183 -19.50 19.39 34.31
N PHE A 184 -19.26 19.72 35.57
CA PHE A 184 -17.91 19.69 36.12
C PHE A 184 -17.32 18.27 36.14
N GLY A 185 -18.09 17.27 36.55
CA GLY A 185 -17.63 15.88 36.63
C GLY A 185 -17.26 15.29 35.27
N VAL A 186 -18.09 15.51 34.24
CA VAL A 186 -17.82 15.02 32.88
C VAL A 186 -16.67 15.80 32.22
N ALA A 187 -16.55 17.11 32.48
CA ALA A 187 -15.40 17.89 32.02
C ALA A 187 -14.09 17.41 32.66
N LEU A 188 -14.06 17.21 33.98
CA LEU A 188 -12.89 16.67 34.68
C LEU A 188 -12.50 15.30 34.14
N ALA A 189 -13.48 14.42 33.92
CA ALA A 189 -13.27 13.10 33.36
C ALA A 189 -12.60 13.15 31.99
N ASN A 190 -13.14 13.92 31.05
CA ASN A 190 -12.57 14.02 29.70
C ASN A 190 -11.23 14.77 29.68
N GLY A 191 -10.97 15.67 30.64
CA GLY A 191 -9.64 16.26 30.81
C GLY A 191 -8.58 15.21 31.17
N LEU A 192 -8.90 14.28 32.09
CA LEU A 192 -8.00 13.16 32.43
C LEU A 192 -7.80 12.20 31.24
N VAL A 193 -8.84 11.98 30.43
CA VAL A 193 -8.76 11.19 29.20
C VAL A 193 -7.84 11.86 28.18
N GLY A 194 -7.93 13.19 28.01
CA GLY A 194 -7.04 13.96 27.13
C GLY A 194 -5.58 13.88 27.55
N VAL A 195 -5.29 13.96 28.86
CA VAL A 195 -3.93 13.73 29.41
C VAL A 195 -3.41 12.34 29.07
N SER A 196 -4.26 11.31 29.20
CA SER A 196 -3.90 9.94 28.83
C SER A 196 -3.55 9.84 27.34
N GLY A 197 -4.36 10.44 26.46
CA GLY A 197 -4.11 10.49 25.03
C GLY A 197 -2.78 11.14 24.67
N GLY A 198 -2.48 12.30 25.26
CA GLY A 198 -1.21 13.00 25.08
C GLY A 198 0.00 12.21 25.58
N LEU A 199 -0.09 11.58 26.76
CA LEU A 199 1.00 10.75 27.27
C LEU A 199 1.23 9.49 26.43
N VAL A 200 0.15 8.85 25.97
CA VAL A 200 0.25 7.67 25.10
C VAL A 200 0.87 8.05 23.75
N ALA A 201 0.49 9.18 23.16
CA ALA A 201 1.09 9.68 21.92
C ALA A 201 2.60 9.95 22.08
N GLN A 202 3.01 10.56 23.20
CA GLN A 202 4.43 10.76 23.51
C GLN A 202 5.19 9.45 23.73
N TYR A 203 4.55 8.45 24.33
CA TYR A 203 5.18 7.15 24.58
C TYR A 203 5.29 6.31 23.30
N GLN A 204 4.29 6.36 22.41
CA GLN A 204 4.26 5.64 21.13
C GLN A 204 5.03 6.37 20.03
N GLY A 205 5.29 7.66 20.19
CA GLY A 205 6.05 8.47 19.24
C GLY A 205 5.24 9.01 18.07
N PHE A 206 3.91 8.97 18.11
CA PHE A 206 3.02 9.58 17.11
C PHE A 206 1.60 9.78 17.67
N ALA A 207 0.82 10.64 17.02
CA ALA A 207 -0.61 10.82 17.27
C ALA A 207 -1.41 10.58 16.00
N ASP A 208 -2.39 9.67 16.06
CA ASP A 208 -3.22 9.23 14.93
C ASP A 208 -4.71 9.50 15.17
N ILE A 209 -5.45 9.85 14.11
CA ILE A 209 -6.88 10.18 14.22
C ILE A 209 -7.74 9.02 14.75
N GLY A 210 -7.35 7.78 14.49
CA GLY A 210 -8.06 6.57 14.91
C GLY A 210 -7.65 6.04 16.29
N MET A 211 -6.65 6.63 16.96
CA MET A 211 -6.07 6.05 18.19
C MET A 211 -7.03 6.00 19.39
N GLY A 212 -8.07 6.84 19.38
CA GLY A 212 -9.10 6.89 20.43
C GLY A 212 -10.27 5.92 20.25
N ILE A 213 -10.39 5.25 19.08
CA ILE A 213 -11.53 4.38 18.78
C ILE A 213 -11.54 3.16 19.72
N GLY A 214 -12.63 3.00 20.48
CA GLY A 214 -12.81 1.90 21.41
C GLY A 214 -12.10 2.07 22.76
N THR A 215 -11.55 3.25 23.06
CA THR A 215 -10.89 3.53 24.35
C THR A 215 -11.88 3.50 25.51
N VAL A 216 -13.13 3.91 25.30
CA VAL A 216 -14.20 3.81 26.31
C VAL A 216 -14.47 2.35 26.72
N VAL A 217 -14.44 1.42 25.77
CA VAL A 217 -14.64 -0.02 26.03
C VAL A 217 -13.47 -0.58 26.83
N ILE A 218 -12.24 -0.20 26.46
CA ILE A 218 -11.02 -0.57 27.18
C ILE A 218 -11.06 -0.03 28.62
N GLY A 219 -11.43 1.23 28.81
CA GLY A 219 -11.55 1.86 30.12
C GLY A 219 -12.59 1.17 30.98
N LEU A 220 -13.78 0.90 30.44
CA LEU A 220 -14.86 0.22 31.16
C LEU A 220 -14.44 -1.21 31.58
N ALA A 221 -13.79 -1.95 30.68
CA ALA A 221 -13.23 -3.27 30.96
C ALA A 221 -12.24 -3.22 32.12
N ALA A 222 -11.28 -2.29 32.09
CA ALA A 222 -10.30 -2.10 33.14
C ALA A 222 -10.96 -1.72 34.49
N VAL A 223 -11.99 -0.85 34.49
CA VAL A 223 -12.76 -0.53 35.72
C VAL A 223 -13.42 -1.78 36.29
N ILE A 224 -14.10 -2.57 35.46
CA ILE A 224 -14.79 -3.81 35.87
C ILE A 224 -13.80 -4.83 36.44
N ILE A 225 -12.67 -5.03 35.76
CA ILE A 225 -11.61 -5.95 36.22
C ILE A 225 -11.07 -5.49 37.57
N GLY A 226 -10.76 -4.20 37.70
CA GLY A 226 -10.28 -3.60 38.95
C GLY A 226 -11.21 -3.84 40.13
N GLU A 227 -12.47 -3.44 40.00
CA GLU A 227 -13.49 -3.61 41.04
C GLU A 227 -13.76 -5.08 41.40
N SER A 228 -13.59 -5.99 40.44
CA SER A 228 -13.77 -7.42 40.67
C SER A 228 -12.71 -8.00 41.63
N ILE A 229 -11.49 -7.45 41.62
CA ILE A 229 -10.34 -7.90 42.40
C ILE A 229 -10.36 -7.27 43.79
N LEU A 230 -10.54 -5.95 43.88
CA LEU A 230 -10.53 -5.19 45.13
C LEU A 230 -11.95 -4.77 45.53
N ARG A 231 -12.69 -5.71 46.11
CA ARG A 231 -14.05 -5.45 46.63
C ARG A 231 -13.98 -4.73 47.97
N SER A 232 -14.20 -3.41 47.98
CA SER A 232 -14.23 -2.61 49.20
C SER A 232 -15.22 -1.43 49.10
N HIS A 233 -15.76 -1.02 50.24
CA HIS A 233 -16.61 0.17 50.37
C HIS A 233 -15.83 1.48 50.50
N SER A 234 -14.52 1.40 50.78
CA SER A 234 -13.66 2.59 50.93
C SER A 234 -13.35 3.25 49.59
N MET A 235 -13.41 4.58 49.52
CA MET A 235 -13.12 5.33 48.29
C MET A 235 -11.66 5.15 47.83
N TYR A 236 -10.70 5.09 48.76
CA TYR A 236 -9.30 4.84 48.42
C TYR A 236 -9.12 3.51 47.70
N ALA A 237 -9.82 2.48 48.15
CA ALA A 237 -9.75 1.15 47.57
C ALA A 237 -10.41 1.12 46.17
N LYS A 238 -11.50 1.88 45.95
CA LYS A 238 -12.14 2.00 44.63
C LYS A 238 -11.26 2.72 43.62
N VAL A 239 -10.64 3.85 44.00
CA VAL A 239 -9.72 4.55 43.09
C VAL A 239 -8.50 3.67 42.80
N LEU A 240 -7.94 3.00 43.81
CA LEU A 240 -6.82 2.08 43.61
C LEU A 240 -7.17 0.90 42.70
N SER A 241 -8.39 0.37 42.83
CA SER A 241 -8.85 -0.76 42.02
C SER A 241 -8.90 -0.40 40.54
N VAL A 242 -9.28 0.83 40.20
CA VAL A 242 -9.32 1.33 38.82
C VAL A 242 -7.93 1.37 38.19
N LEU A 243 -6.93 1.85 38.94
CA LEU A 243 -5.54 1.94 38.48
C LEU A 243 -4.94 0.54 38.25
N ILE A 244 -5.17 -0.37 39.21
CA ILE A 244 -4.73 -1.77 39.10
C ILE A 244 -5.43 -2.47 37.92
N GLY A 245 -6.72 -2.22 37.72
CA GLY A 245 -7.49 -2.77 36.62
C GLY A 245 -6.90 -2.40 35.25
N SER A 246 -6.43 -1.16 35.07
CA SER A 246 -5.78 -0.70 33.84
C SER A 246 -4.47 -1.45 33.54
N VAL A 247 -3.63 -1.62 34.58
CA VAL A 247 -2.36 -2.37 34.47
C VAL A 247 -2.62 -3.84 34.15
N ILE A 248 -3.56 -4.48 34.86
CA ILE A 248 -3.90 -5.89 34.64
C ILE A 248 -4.42 -6.11 33.22
N PHE A 249 -5.29 -5.22 32.73
CA PHE A 249 -5.80 -5.31 31.37
C PHE A 249 -4.68 -5.31 30.33
N ARG A 250 -3.66 -4.44 30.49
CA ARG A 250 -2.50 -4.41 29.59
C ARG A 250 -1.58 -5.62 29.75
N LEU A 251 -1.39 -6.14 30.96
CA LEU A 251 -0.64 -7.38 31.19
C LEU A 251 -1.35 -8.60 30.57
N MET A 252 -2.69 -8.64 30.55
CA MET A 252 -3.45 -9.69 29.88
C MET A 252 -3.19 -9.70 28.36
N ILE A 253 -3.16 -8.53 27.72
CA ILE A 253 -2.80 -8.43 26.29
C ILE A 253 -1.36 -8.92 26.07
N ALA A 254 -0.44 -8.57 26.95
CA ALA A 254 0.95 -9.04 26.87
C ALA A 254 1.06 -10.56 27.02
N ILE A 255 0.27 -11.18 27.91
CA ILE A 255 0.19 -12.65 28.03
C ILE A 255 -0.34 -13.27 26.73
N ALA A 256 -1.40 -12.73 26.14
CA ALA A 256 -1.97 -13.25 24.90
C ALA A 256 -0.94 -13.24 23.75
N LEU A 257 -0.20 -12.14 23.62
CA LEU A 257 0.91 -12.02 22.66
C LEU A 257 2.06 -12.99 22.97
N PHE A 258 2.40 -13.16 24.25
CA PHE A 258 3.46 -14.09 24.67
C PHE A 258 3.13 -15.55 24.36
N VAL A 259 1.84 -15.92 24.40
CA VAL A 259 1.36 -17.27 24.03
C VAL A 259 1.37 -17.49 22.51
N GLY A 260 1.83 -16.51 21.72
CA GLY A 260 1.96 -16.61 20.26
C GLY A 260 0.65 -16.36 19.53
N MET A 261 -0.32 -15.70 20.18
CA MET A 261 -1.58 -15.33 19.54
C MET A 261 -1.36 -14.22 18.52
N ASN A 262 -2.05 -14.32 17.38
CA ASN A 262 -1.98 -13.33 16.33
C ASN A 262 -2.46 -11.95 16.89
N PRO A 263 -1.68 -10.87 16.71
CA PRO A 263 -2.09 -9.52 17.09
C PRO A 263 -3.46 -9.08 16.54
N ILE A 264 -3.88 -9.61 15.40
CA ILE A 264 -5.19 -9.33 14.78
C ILE A 264 -6.35 -9.81 15.67
N ASP A 265 -6.17 -10.95 16.35
CA ASP A 265 -7.19 -11.56 17.21
C ASP A 265 -7.32 -10.90 18.58
N LEU A 266 -6.43 -9.97 18.93
CA LEU A 266 -6.42 -9.32 20.24
C LEU A 266 -7.71 -8.59 20.55
N LYS A 267 -8.39 -7.99 19.55
CA LYS A 267 -9.68 -7.33 19.76
C LYS A 267 -10.79 -8.34 20.07
N LEU A 268 -10.80 -9.49 19.40
CA LEU A 268 -11.76 -10.58 19.63
C LEU A 268 -11.56 -11.19 21.03
N LEU A 269 -10.30 -11.47 21.38
CA LEU A 269 -9.92 -11.95 22.71
C LEU A 269 -10.31 -10.94 23.80
N THR A 270 -10.06 -9.66 23.58
CA THR A 270 -10.45 -8.59 24.51
C THR A 270 -11.97 -8.58 24.73
N ALA A 271 -12.75 -8.65 23.65
CA ALA A 271 -14.21 -8.73 23.74
C ALA A 271 -14.68 -9.98 24.50
N GLY A 272 -14.08 -11.14 24.21
CA GLY A 272 -14.35 -12.40 24.90
C GLY A 272 -14.02 -12.35 26.39
N PHE A 273 -12.88 -11.77 26.77
CA PHE A 273 -12.48 -11.62 28.16
C PHE A 273 -13.39 -10.67 28.94
N VAL A 274 -13.78 -9.55 28.34
CA VAL A 274 -14.74 -8.61 28.94
C VAL A 274 -16.07 -9.33 29.19
N LEU A 275 -16.55 -10.10 28.20
CA LEU A 275 -17.76 -10.89 28.33
C LEU A 275 -17.66 -11.92 29.46
N ILE A 276 -16.57 -12.69 29.53
CA ILE A 276 -16.33 -13.68 30.60
C ILE A 276 -16.29 -13.00 31.97
N THR A 277 -15.59 -11.87 32.08
CA THR A 277 -15.47 -11.10 33.34
C THR A 277 -16.83 -10.58 33.80
N LEU A 278 -17.66 -10.08 32.87
CA LEU A 278 -19.03 -9.66 33.15
C LEU A 278 -19.91 -10.84 33.63
N ILE A 279 -19.80 -12.01 33.00
CA ILE A 279 -20.54 -13.23 33.39
C ILE A 279 -20.12 -13.69 34.79
N ILE A 280 -18.82 -13.73 35.08
CA ILE A 280 -18.29 -14.09 36.41
C ILE A 280 -18.77 -13.08 37.45
N SER A 281 -18.72 -11.78 37.16
CA SER A 281 -19.19 -10.74 38.06
C SER A 281 -20.68 -10.90 38.39
N LYS A 282 -21.52 -11.16 37.38
CA LYS A 282 -22.98 -11.32 37.54
C LYS A 282 -23.35 -12.60 38.30
N THR A 283 -22.66 -13.71 38.05
CA THR A 283 -22.90 -15.00 38.73
C THR A 283 -22.44 -14.99 40.19
N VAL A 284 -21.37 -14.27 40.52
CA VAL A 284 -20.92 -14.08 41.90
C VAL A 284 -21.83 -13.11 42.67
N ALA A 285 -22.31 -12.03 42.05
CA ALA A 285 -23.27 -11.10 42.66
C ALA A 285 -24.64 -11.74 42.95
N GLY A 286 -25.09 -12.66 42.09
CA GLY A 286 -26.34 -13.42 42.29
C GLY A 286 -26.30 -14.40 43.47
N ARG A 287 -25.11 -14.85 43.90
CA ARG A 287 -24.95 -15.78 45.03
C ARG A 287 -24.98 -15.11 46.41
N GLU A 288 -24.77 -13.79 46.50
CA GLU A 288 -24.83 -13.07 47.78
C GLU A 288 -26.25 -12.75 48.25
N LYS A 289 -27.21 -12.55 47.34
CA LYS A 289 -28.63 -12.37 47.70
C LYS A 289 -29.26 -13.62 48.35
N ARG A 290 -28.68 -14.81 48.16
CA ARG A 290 -29.09 -16.08 48.80
C ARG A 290 -28.27 -16.45 50.05
N ARG A 291 -27.19 -15.72 50.38
CA ARG A 291 -26.33 -15.98 51.55
C ARG A 291 -26.64 -15.10 52.78
N GLY A 292 -27.56 -14.15 52.65
CA GLY A 292 -27.99 -13.26 53.73
C GLY A 292 -28.76 -13.95 54.87
N GLU A 293 -29.37 -15.10 54.63
CA GLU A 293 -30.21 -15.78 55.63
C GLU A 293 -29.52 -16.95 56.37
N LEU A 294 -28.34 -17.41 55.92
CA LEU A 294 -27.70 -18.60 56.48
C LEU A 294 -26.37 -18.36 57.23
N PHE A 295 -25.84 -17.14 57.24
CA PHE A 295 -24.49 -16.85 57.78
C PHE A 295 -24.46 -15.83 58.93
N GLY A 296 -25.52 -15.76 59.73
CA GLY A 296 -25.55 -14.98 60.97
C GLY A 296 -24.75 -15.58 62.14
N LYS A 297 -24.06 -16.73 61.99
CA LYS A 297 -23.42 -17.44 63.12
C LYS A 297 -21.95 -17.84 62.98
N VAL A 298 -21.22 -17.40 61.94
CA VAL A 298 -19.78 -17.74 61.79
C VAL A 298 -18.92 -16.53 61.37
N ALA A 299 -19.34 -15.31 61.72
CA ALA A 299 -18.69 -14.07 61.31
C ALA A 299 -17.42 -13.70 62.11
N GLY A 300 -16.83 -14.64 62.87
CA GLY A 300 -15.71 -14.35 63.77
C GLY A 300 -14.30 -14.74 63.31
N PHE A 301 -14.11 -15.51 62.23
CA PHE A 301 -12.82 -16.21 62.09
C PHE A 301 -12.18 -16.32 60.69
N PHE A 302 -12.70 -15.65 59.65
CA PHE A 302 -12.08 -15.71 58.31
C PHE A 302 -12.05 -14.36 57.58
N GLN A 303 -11.29 -13.41 58.11
CA GLN A 303 -10.67 -12.34 57.31
C GLN A 303 -9.22 -12.74 56.97
N GLY A 304 -8.89 -12.85 55.68
CA GLY A 304 -7.48 -12.93 55.24
C GLY A 304 -7.16 -13.78 54.01
N LYS A 305 -7.90 -14.87 53.72
CA LYS A 305 -7.41 -15.86 52.72
C LYS A 305 -7.97 -15.79 51.29
N ARG A 306 -8.96 -14.95 50.97
CA ARG A 306 -9.49 -14.89 49.57
C ARG A 306 -8.55 -14.22 48.56
N VAL A 307 -7.70 -13.29 49.00
CA VAL A 307 -6.65 -12.67 48.15
C VAL A 307 -5.50 -13.65 47.92
N ALA A 308 -5.20 -14.50 48.92
CA ALA A 308 -4.15 -15.51 48.84
C ALA A 308 -4.48 -16.63 47.83
N TYR A 309 -5.74 -17.02 47.66
CA TYR A 309 -6.16 -18.04 46.67
C TYR A 309 -6.03 -17.56 45.21
N GLY A 310 -6.27 -16.27 44.95
CA GLY A 310 -6.01 -15.67 43.63
C GLY A 310 -4.52 -15.57 43.31
N PHE A 311 -3.71 -15.17 44.29
CA PHE A 311 -2.24 -15.15 44.15
C PHE A 311 -1.64 -16.55 44.03
N THR A 312 -2.13 -17.55 44.76
CA THR A 312 -1.65 -18.94 44.63
C THR A 312 -2.06 -19.58 43.31
N ALA A 313 -3.24 -19.30 42.76
CA ALA A 313 -3.60 -19.76 41.42
C ALA A 313 -2.68 -19.18 40.33
N ILE A 314 -2.33 -17.89 40.43
CA ILE A 314 -1.39 -17.23 39.51
C ILE A 314 0.03 -17.78 39.70
N ILE A 315 0.49 -18.00 40.93
CA ILE A 315 1.80 -18.59 41.23
C ILE A 315 1.87 -20.05 40.74
N ILE A 316 0.78 -20.82 40.84
CA ILE A 316 0.71 -22.19 40.31
C ILE A 316 0.73 -22.19 38.78
N ILE A 317 0.04 -21.26 38.11
CA ILE A 317 0.10 -21.11 36.65
C ILE A 317 1.50 -20.70 36.19
N ILE A 318 2.15 -19.78 36.91
CA ILE A 318 3.54 -19.37 36.66
C ILE A 318 4.51 -20.53 36.94
N ALA A 319 4.30 -21.33 37.99
CA ALA A 319 5.13 -22.47 38.34
C ALA A 319 4.95 -23.64 37.36
N VAL A 320 3.74 -23.89 36.86
CA VAL A 320 3.46 -24.88 35.81
C VAL A 320 4.04 -24.43 34.47
N ALA A 321 3.96 -23.14 34.14
CA ALA A 321 4.64 -22.57 32.97
C ALA A 321 6.18 -22.62 33.10
N TRP A 322 6.72 -22.40 34.30
CA TRP A 322 8.15 -22.47 34.59
C TRP A 322 8.68 -23.92 34.62
N PHE A 323 7.89 -24.87 35.12
CA PHE A 323 8.23 -26.30 35.13
C PHE A 323 8.08 -26.91 33.73
N GLY A 324 7.06 -26.49 32.96
CA GLY A 324 6.93 -26.79 31.53
C GLY A 324 8.09 -26.22 30.71
N TYR A 325 8.53 -25.00 31.03
CA TYR A 325 9.73 -24.39 30.45
C TYR A 325 10.99 -25.20 30.77
N LYS A 326 11.22 -25.59 32.02
CA LYS A 326 12.42 -26.33 32.45
C LYS A 326 12.54 -27.73 31.83
N ASN A 327 11.41 -28.41 31.63
CA ASN A 327 11.38 -29.74 31.01
C ASN A 327 11.44 -29.70 29.48
N PHE A 328 11.01 -28.59 28.85
CA PHE A 328 11.09 -28.44 27.39
C PHE A 328 12.42 -27.80 26.94
N SER A 329 13.07 -26.99 27.79
CA SER A 329 14.32 -26.29 27.46
C SER A 329 15.58 -27.17 27.56
N GLN A 330 15.51 -28.37 28.13
CA GLN A 330 16.66 -29.28 28.26
C GLN A 330 16.91 -30.19 27.05
N ARG A 331 16.07 -30.13 26.00
CA ARG A 331 16.19 -31.02 24.82
C ARG A 331 16.63 -30.36 23.51
N LEU A 332 17.04 -29.10 23.52
CA LEU A 332 17.69 -28.49 22.37
C LEU A 332 19.12 -28.07 22.73
N MET A 333 20.02 -28.54 21.88
CA MET A 333 21.47 -28.45 21.98
C MET A 333 21.97 -27.02 22.25
N THR A 334 23.12 -26.94 22.91
CA THR A 334 23.92 -25.73 23.16
C THR A 334 23.92 -24.78 21.94
N PRO A 335 23.53 -23.50 22.09
CA PRO A 335 23.36 -22.60 20.96
C PRO A 335 24.71 -22.11 20.42
N GLN A 336 24.89 -22.24 19.11
CA GLN A 336 25.93 -21.54 18.37
C GLN A 336 25.55 -20.05 18.32
N LYS A 337 26.46 -19.15 18.71
CA LYS A 337 26.22 -17.70 18.75
C LYS A 337 25.94 -17.16 17.34
N ILE A 338 24.72 -16.68 17.09
CA ILE A 338 24.32 -16.05 15.81
C ILE A 338 24.72 -14.58 15.84
N ASN A 339 25.60 -14.15 14.93
CA ASN A 339 26.13 -12.79 14.88
C ASN A 339 25.14 -11.82 14.21
N LYS A 340 24.80 -10.69 14.83
CA LYS A 340 23.89 -9.66 14.29
C LYS A 340 24.66 -8.52 13.62
N ILE A 341 24.68 -8.49 12.30
CA ILE A 341 25.28 -7.44 11.49
C ILE A 341 24.18 -6.44 11.10
N LYS A 342 24.34 -5.17 11.41
CA LYS A 342 23.36 -4.12 11.08
C LYS A 342 23.97 -3.12 10.11
N VAL A 343 23.33 -2.89 8.98
CA VAL A 343 23.83 -2.04 7.89
C VAL A 343 22.96 -0.81 7.78
N VAL A 344 23.55 0.38 7.89
CA VAL A 344 22.85 1.66 7.70
C VAL A 344 23.37 2.38 6.46
N GLN A 345 22.44 2.82 5.62
CA GLN A 345 22.70 3.59 4.42
C GLN A 345 21.97 4.94 4.48
N LEU A 346 22.60 6.00 3.95
CA LEU A 346 22.03 7.35 4.03
C LEU A 346 20.81 7.52 3.11
N THR A 347 20.92 7.13 1.84
CA THR A 347 19.84 7.28 0.85
C THR A 347 19.87 6.14 -0.15
N ASP A 348 18.74 5.79 -0.76
CA ASP A 348 18.70 4.87 -1.91
C ASP A 348 19.18 5.59 -3.17
N ASN A 349 20.44 5.37 -3.53
CA ASN A 349 20.99 5.83 -4.80
C ASN A 349 21.87 4.74 -5.41
N GLY A 350 22.09 4.80 -6.74
CA GLY A 350 22.82 3.74 -7.46
C GLY A 350 24.20 3.42 -6.85
N LEU A 351 24.96 4.44 -6.46
CA LEU A 351 26.30 4.30 -5.89
C LEU A 351 26.32 3.53 -4.55
N LEU A 352 25.50 3.97 -3.59
CA LEU A 352 25.45 3.34 -2.26
C LEU A 352 24.81 1.95 -2.33
N ASN A 353 23.81 1.76 -3.20
CA ASN A 353 23.17 0.47 -3.43
C ASN A 353 24.18 -0.56 -3.96
N ILE A 354 25.05 -0.18 -4.90
CA ILE A 354 26.11 -1.07 -5.40
C ILE A 354 27.04 -1.51 -4.27
N THR A 355 27.44 -0.59 -3.38
CA THR A 355 28.27 -0.93 -2.20
C THR A 355 27.54 -1.92 -1.31
N ARG A 356 26.28 -1.64 -0.95
CA ARG A 356 25.44 -2.48 -0.08
C ARG A 356 25.25 -3.88 -0.67
N ASP A 357 24.84 -3.96 -1.93
CA ASP A 357 24.52 -5.22 -2.58
C ASP A 357 25.79 -6.08 -2.75
N SER A 358 26.92 -5.44 -3.06
CA SER A 358 28.22 -6.13 -3.15
C SER A 358 28.72 -6.60 -1.78
N PHE A 359 28.51 -5.80 -0.72
CA PHE A 359 28.81 -6.19 0.65
C PHE A 359 27.99 -7.43 1.08
N VAL A 360 26.67 -7.40 0.91
CA VAL A 360 25.78 -8.51 1.28
C VAL A 360 26.17 -9.78 0.51
N LYS A 361 26.39 -9.66 -0.80
CA LYS A 361 26.78 -10.78 -1.65
C LYS A 361 28.14 -11.38 -1.28
N GLU A 362 29.13 -10.57 -0.92
CA GLU A 362 30.43 -11.09 -0.50
C GLU A 362 30.37 -11.70 0.91
N MET A 363 29.58 -11.15 1.83
CA MET A 363 29.33 -11.75 3.15
C MET A 363 28.76 -13.17 3.03
N GLU A 364 27.81 -13.39 2.13
CA GLU A 364 27.28 -14.72 1.83
C GLU A 364 28.37 -15.67 1.31
N LYS A 365 29.23 -15.17 0.41
CA LYS A 365 30.29 -15.95 -0.24
C LYS A 365 31.40 -16.36 0.73
N ILE A 366 31.75 -15.52 1.70
CA ILE A 366 32.75 -15.83 2.74
C ILE A 366 32.17 -16.63 3.92
N GLY A 367 30.89 -17.00 3.84
CA GLY A 367 30.27 -17.98 4.73
C GLY A 367 29.31 -17.42 5.77
N TYR A 368 28.93 -16.15 5.72
CA TYR A 368 27.90 -15.54 6.59
C TYR A 368 26.57 -15.43 5.85
N GLN A 369 25.65 -16.34 6.15
CA GLN A 369 24.32 -16.42 5.54
C GLN A 369 23.27 -15.90 6.52
N ASP A 370 22.53 -14.87 6.08
CA ASP A 370 21.48 -14.22 6.85
C ASP A 370 20.38 -15.21 7.26
N GLY A 371 20.01 -15.19 8.53
CA GLY A 371 19.05 -16.11 9.15
C GLY A 371 19.58 -17.52 9.45
N GLN A 372 20.81 -17.87 9.07
CA GLN A 372 21.44 -19.16 9.39
C GLN A 372 22.50 -19.05 10.48
N ASN A 373 23.60 -18.33 10.22
CA ASN A 373 24.73 -18.16 11.15
C ASN A 373 25.04 -16.70 11.46
N CYS A 374 24.42 -15.76 10.75
CA CYS A 374 24.35 -14.36 11.11
C CYS A 374 22.95 -13.80 10.83
N THR A 375 22.65 -12.60 11.32
CA THR A 375 21.49 -11.82 10.91
C THR A 375 21.97 -10.52 10.30
N ILE A 376 21.63 -10.22 9.05
CA ILE A 376 21.96 -8.97 8.37
C ILE A 376 20.68 -8.14 8.26
N SER A 377 20.64 -6.94 8.85
CA SER A 377 19.50 -6.03 8.68
C SER A 377 19.94 -4.76 7.98
N LEU A 378 19.22 -4.40 6.92
CA LEU A 378 19.50 -3.24 6.08
C LEU A 378 18.48 -2.15 6.39
N GLU A 379 18.94 -0.96 6.76
CA GLU A 379 18.08 0.20 7.01
C GLU A 379 18.54 1.40 6.17
N ASN A 380 17.58 2.14 5.63
CA ASN A 380 17.83 3.32 4.80
C ASN A 380 17.27 4.57 5.49
N ALA A 381 18.06 5.64 5.52
CA ALA A 381 17.67 6.91 6.15
C ALA A 381 16.98 7.90 5.18
N HIS A 382 16.76 7.51 3.92
CA HIS A 382 16.08 8.29 2.88
C HIS A 382 16.61 9.72 2.68
N GLY A 383 17.93 9.90 2.86
CA GLY A 383 18.63 11.18 2.73
C GLY A 383 18.64 12.03 4.02
N ASP A 384 18.01 11.57 5.10
CA ASP A 384 17.84 12.34 6.34
C ASP A 384 18.85 11.92 7.42
N LEU A 385 19.82 12.79 7.73
CA LEU A 385 20.83 12.54 8.77
C LEU A 385 20.25 12.35 10.19
N PRO A 386 19.18 13.06 10.62
CA PRO A 386 18.46 12.72 11.84
C PRO A 386 17.93 11.28 11.85
N THR A 387 17.37 10.78 10.75
CA THR A 387 16.89 9.40 10.63
C THR A 387 18.02 8.38 10.76
N VAL A 388 19.23 8.67 10.27
CA VAL A 388 20.42 7.84 10.53
C VAL A 388 20.65 7.67 12.04
N ASN A 389 20.49 8.73 12.82
CA ASN A 389 20.65 8.67 14.28
C ASN A 389 19.60 7.76 14.93
N SER A 390 18.36 7.78 14.46
CA SER A 390 17.28 6.91 14.92
C SER A 390 17.50 5.44 14.54
N ILE A 391 18.03 5.18 13.33
CA ILE A 391 18.43 3.84 12.89
C ILE A 391 19.55 3.29 13.76
N ILE A 392 20.56 4.11 14.08
CA ILE A 392 21.63 3.71 15.00
C ILE A 392 21.08 3.39 16.39
N ASP A 393 20.14 4.17 16.91
CA ASP A 393 19.49 3.89 18.20
C ASP A 393 18.72 2.56 18.16
N LYS A 394 18.00 2.28 17.07
CA LYS A 394 17.36 0.98 16.83
C LYS A 394 18.39 -0.15 16.81
N PHE A 395 19.52 0.02 16.13
CA PHE A 395 20.59 -0.99 16.08
C PHE A 395 21.20 -1.28 17.45
N LEU A 396 21.32 -0.25 18.31
CA LEU A 396 21.76 -0.41 19.69
C LEU A 396 20.72 -1.18 20.52
N GLN A 397 19.43 -0.87 20.38
CA GLN A 397 18.32 -1.59 21.04
C GLN A 397 18.27 -3.06 20.63
N GLU A 398 18.43 -3.36 19.34
CA GLU A 398 18.41 -4.73 18.80
C GLU A 398 19.69 -5.55 19.10
N LYS A 399 20.66 -4.93 19.76
CA LYS A 399 21.96 -5.49 20.16
C LYS A 399 22.82 -5.94 18.96
N ALA A 400 23.07 -5.05 17.99
CA ALA A 400 23.93 -5.28 16.82
C ALA A 400 25.38 -5.70 17.17
N ASP A 401 25.83 -6.92 16.89
CA ASP A 401 27.23 -7.32 17.13
C ASP A 401 28.23 -6.49 16.32
N ILE A 402 27.89 -6.10 15.09
CA ILE A 402 28.67 -5.20 14.23
C ILE A 402 27.74 -4.23 13.52
N ILE A 403 28.16 -2.98 13.38
CA ILE A 403 27.44 -1.96 12.62
C ILE A 403 28.27 -1.58 11.39
N VAL A 404 27.65 -1.69 10.21
CA VAL A 404 28.25 -1.38 8.92
C VAL A 404 27.64 -0.09 8.40
N THR A 405 28.46 0.91 8.09
CA THR A 405 28.00 2.22 7.65
C THR A 405 28.32 2.47 6.18
N ILE A 406 27.29 2.78 5.39
CA ILE A 406 27.40 3.04 3.94
C ILE A 406 27.15 4.53 3.69
N SER A 407 28.10 5.35 4.12
CA SER A 407 28.38 6.75 3.74
C SER A 407 29.27 7.41 4.81
N THR A 408 29.84 8.58 4.47
CA THR A 408 30.58 9.43 5.43
C THR A 408 29.66 9.94 6.55
N GLY A 409 28.44 10.39 6.23
CA GLY A 409 27.47 10.86 7.22
C GLY A 409 26.99 9.77 8.18
N CYS A 410 26.72 8.55 7.67
CA CYS A 410 26.38 7.40 8.52
C CYS A 410 27.52 7.03 9.48
N THR A 411 28.75 7.08 8.98
CA THR A 411 29.93 6.75 9.78
C THR A 411 30.16 7.80 10.87
N GLN A 412 30.02 9.09 10.56
CA GLN A 412 30.14 10.17 11.53
C GLN A 412 29.09 10.04 12.65
N ALA A 413 27.82 9.78 12.29
CA ALA A 413 26.75 9.56 13.25
C ALA A 413 27.03 8.34 14.14
N ALA A 414 27.49 7.25 13.54
CA ALA A 414 27.82 6.01 14.26
C ALA A 414 28.97 6.22 15.26
N ILE A 415 30.06 6.86 14.85
CA ILE A 415 31.23 7.10 15.73
C ILE A 415 30.87 8.03 16.90
N ASN A 416 29.97 8.99 16.70
CA ASN A 416 29.54 9.89 17.76
C ASN A 416 28.75 9.15 18.87
N LYS A 417 27.92 8.19 18.49
CA LYS A 417 27.04 7.46 19.43
C LYS A 417 27.61 6.15 19.97
N ILE A 418 28.37 5.40 19.17
CA ILE A 418 28.79 4.03 19.48
C ILE A 418 30.26 4.03 19.91
N LYS A 419 30.53 3.64 21.16
CA LYS A 419 31.88 3.61 21.73
C LYS A 419 32.35 2.19 22.11
N ASP A 420 31.42 1.26 22.24
CA ASP A 420 31.61 -0.06 22.84
C ASP A 420 31.49 -1.22 21.83
N ARG A 421 31.07 -0.95 20.59
CA ARG A 421 30.81 -1.98 19.56
C ARG A 421 31.56 -1.69 18.26
N PRO A 422 31.95 -2.73 17.50
CA PRO A 422 32.62 -2.55 16.22
C PRO A 422 31.79 -1.79 15.18
N ILE A 423 32.42 -0.80 14.54
CA ILE A 423 31.91 -0.07 13.39
C ILE A 423 32.83 -0.37 12.20
N VAL A 424 32.24 -0.85 11.09
CA VAL A 424 32.96 -1.07 9.83
C VAL A 424 32.37 -0.18 8.76
N PHE A 425 33.05 0.89 8.37
CA PHE A 425 32.55 1.75 7.30
C PHE A 425 32.91 1.18 5.93
N ALA A 426 31.93 1.11 5.04
CA ALA A 426 32.10 0.52 3.71
C ALA A 426 32.40 1.57 2.63
N THR A 427 31.94 2.80 2.80
CA THR A 427 32.14 3.89 1.83
C THR A 427 32.30 5.23 2.54
N VAL A 428 33.53 5.74 2.63
CA VAL A 428 33.87 7.02 3.26
C VAL A 428 34.88 7.78 2.40
N ALA A 429 34.69 9.09 2.21
CA ALA A 429 35.60 9.90 1.41
C ALA A 429 36.93 10.17 2.14
N ASN A 430 36.84 10.60 3.40
CA ASN A 430 37.98 10.76 4.28
C ASN A 430 37.55 10.48 5.73
N PRO A 431 38.08 9.44 6.39
CA PRO A 431 37.67 9.08 7.75
C PRO A 431 38.27 10.01 8.82
N PHE A 432 39.37 10.70 8.51
CA PHE A 432 40.07 11.55 9.47
C PHE A 432 39.32 12.86 9.77
N ILE A 433 38.61 13.41 8.79
CA ILE A 433 37.82 14.65 8.95
C ILE A 433 36.54 14.43 9.76
N ILE A 434 36.08 13.18 9.91
CA ILE A 434 34.91 12.83 10.72
C ILE A 434 35.30 12.27 12.10
N GLY A 435 36.58 12.39 12.48
CA GLY A 435 37.08 11.97 13.79
C GLY A 435 37.23 10.46 13.96
N ALA A 436 37.31 9.68 12.87
CA ALA A 436 37.53 8.24 12.96
C ALA A 436 38.98 7.87 13.33
N GLY A 437 39.95 8.77 13.14
CA GLY A 437 41.36 8.55 13.46
C GLY A 437 42.29 9.67 13.00
N LYS A 438 43.60 9.48 13.14
CA LYS A 438 44.67 10.36 12.64
C LYS A 438 45.46 9.75 11.49
N SER A 439 45.55 8.43 11.40
CA SER A 439 46.16 7.69 10.29
C SER A 439 45.49 6.32 10.12
N GLU A 440 45.86 5.58 9.08
CA GLU A 440 45.32 4.23 8.83
C GLU A 440 45.57 3.25 9.97
N THR A 441 46.56 3.48 10.84
CA THR A 441 46.90 2.61 11.98
C THR A 441 46.68 3.28 13.35
N ASP A 442 46.59 4.62 13.40
CA ASP A 442 46.25 5.40 14.59
C ASP A 442 44.80 5.91 14.47
N HIS A 443 43.84 5.08 14.88
CA HIS A 443 42.41 5.37 14.79
C HIS A 443 41.60 4.94 16.01
N VAL A 444 40.33 5.34 16.04
CA VAL A 444 39.41 5.02 17.15
C VAL A 444 39.30 3.51 17.32
N ALA A 445 39.40 3.05 18.57
CA ALA A 445 39.63 1.64 18.89
C ALA A 445 38.53 0.67 18.44
N ASN A 446 37.29 1.13 18.27
CA ASN A 446 36.16 0.32 17.82
C ASN A 446 35.81 0.52 16.33
N VAL A 447 36.66 1.19 15.56
CA VAL A 447 36.35 1.59 14.17
C VAL A 447 37.40 1.03 13.21
N THR A 448 36.96 0.44 12.11
CA THR A 448 37.77 0.12 10.92
C THR A 448 36.93 0.34 9.66
N GLY A 449 37.50 0.21 8.46
CA GLY A 449 36.71 0.34 7.23
C GLY A 449 37.51 0.67 5.98
N VAL A 450 36.76 0.91 4.91
CA VAL A 450 37.26 1.18 3.56
C VAL A 450 36.95 2.62 3.17
N TYR A 451 37.96 3.36 2.71
CA TYR A 451 37.81 4.76 2.32
C TYR A 451 38.59 5.11 1.06
N GLY A 452 38.26 6.25 0.48
CA GLY A 452 39.07 6.83 -0.57
C GLY A 452 38.48 8.12 -1.11
N SER A 453 39.34 9.10 -1.30
CA SER A 453 39.00 10.36 -1.95
C SER A 453 39.26 10.26 -3.43
N VAL A 454 38.30 10.63 -4.26
CA VAL A 454 38.48 10.67 -5.72
C VAL A 454 39.66 11.60 -6.06
N PRO A 455 40.61 11.15 -6.91
CA PRO A 455 41.80 11.93 -7.24
C PRO A 455 41.44 13.10 -8.16
N MET A 456 41.07 14.23 -7.56
CA MET A 456 40.63 15.43 -8.29
C MET A 456 41.74 16.05 -9.16
N ASP A 457 43.00 15.86 -8.78
CA ASP A 457 44.18 16.19 -9.57
C ASP A 457 44.18 15.44 -10.92
N LYS A 458 43.95 14.12 -10.89
CA LYS A 458 43.85 13.29 -12.10
C LYS A 458 42.60 13.57 -12.91
N THR A 459 41.47 13.85 -12.24
CA THR A 459 40.25 14.31 -12.92
C THR A 459 40.54 15.57 -13.72
N MET A 460 41.24 16.54 -13.11
CA MET A 460 41.64 17.75 -13.80
C MET A 460 42.65 17.49 -14.93
N GLU A 461 43.61 16.58 -14.76
CA GLU A 461 44.53 16.20 -15.85
C GLU A 461 43.77 15.71 -17.10
N VAL A 462 42.78 14.83 -16.91
CA VAL A 462 41.92 14.34 -18.00
C VAL A 462 41.10 15.47 -18.61
N VAL A 463 40.48 16.32 -17.78
CA VAL A 463 39.72 17.49 -18.25
C VAL A 463 40.60 18.41 -19.10
N ARG A 464 41.87 18.62 -18.72
CA ARG A 464 42.82 19.46 -19.47
C ARG A 464 43.28 18.85 -20.79
N LYS A 465 43.43 17.53 -20.85
CA LYS A 465 43.74 16.82 -22.10
C LYS A 465 42.58 16.89 -23.10
N ILE A 466 41.33 16.93 -22.61
CA ILE A 466 40.13 17.03 -23.45
C ILE A 466 39.80 18.48 -23.81
N LEU A 467 40.02 19.42 -22.89
CA LEU A 467 39.74 20.85 -23.04
C LEU A 467 41.02 21.69 -22.83
N PRO A 468 41.87 21.82 -23.87
CA PRO A 468 43.07 22.64 -23.80
C PRO A 468 42.74 24.14 -23.84
N GLY A 469 43.54 25.00 -23.18
CA GLY A 469 43.37 26.47 -23.18
C GLY A 469 42.80 27.06 -21.89
N LYS A 470 42.36 28.33 -21.85
CA LYS A 470 41.79 28.93 -20.62
C LYS A 470 40.41 28.30 -20.33
N LEU A 471 40.17 27.81 -19.11
CA LEU A 471 38.97 27.05 -18.75
C LEU A 471 38.41 27.49 -17.39
N ALA A 472 37.16 27.96 -17.35
CA ALA A 472 36.43 28.13 -16.10
C ALA A 472 35.63 26.86 -15.78
N ILE A 473 35.85 26.23 -14.64
CA ILE A 473 35.11 25.03 -14.22
C ILE A 473 34.04 25.35 -13.19
N GLY A 474 32.88 24.70 -13.31
CA GLY A 474 31.74 24.80 -12.40
C GLY A 474 31.60 23.56 -11.51
N ALA A 475 31.40 23.75 -10.21
CA ALA A 475 31.12 22.67 -9.26
C ALA A 475 29.92 23.00 -8.36
N ILE A 476 29.12 21.98 -8.07
CA ILE A 476 27.95 22.05 -7.16
C ILE A 476 28.16 21.00 -6.08
N TRP A 477 27.93 21.34 -4.82
CA TRP A 477 28.03 20.38 -3.72
C TRP A 477 27.12 20.77 -2.55
N ASP A 478 26.76 19.79 -1.73
CA ASP A 478 26.04 20.00 -0.48
C ASP A 478 26.97 20.53 0.61
N SER A 479 26.65 21.71 1.14
CA SER A 479 27.42 22.33 2.23
C SER A 479 27.24 21.64 3.59
N SER A 480 26.17 20.85 3.76
CA SER A 480 25.85 20.13 4.98
C SER A 480 26.58 18.79 5.10
N GLN A 481 27.15 18.28 4.00
CA GLN A 481 27.83 16.98 3.96
C GLN A 481 29.35 17.12 3.96
N ALA A 482 30.00 16.59 5.00
CA ALA A 482 31.46 16.68 5.16
C ALA A 482 32.27 16.10 3.98
N ASN A 483 31.80 15.00 3.35
CA ASN A 483 32.45 14.44 2.17
C ASN A 483 32.38 15.38 0.96
N SER A 484 31.22 16.01 0.76
CA SER A 484 30.97 16.91 -0.36
C SER A 484 31.84 18.15 -0.27
N VAL A 485 31.90 18.77 0.93
CA VAL A 485 32.77 19.90 1.22
C VAL A 485 34.24 19.53 1.01
N PHE A 486 34.69 18.38 1.52
CA PHE A 486 36.06 17.92 1.36
C PHE A 486 36.46 17.71 -0.11
N ASN A 487 35.60 17.06 -0.91
CA ASN A 487 35.88 16.83 -2.32
C ASN A 487 35.83 18.13 -3.14
N ALA A 488 34.93 19.06 -2.81
CA ALA A 488 34.87 20.37 -3.45
C ALA A 488 36.13 21.20 -3.20
N GLU A 489 36.66 21.20 -1.97
CA GLU A 489 37.92 21.86 -1.64
C GLU A 489 39.13 21.22 -2.34
N ASN A 490 39.16 19.89 -2.47
CA ASN A 490 40.21 19.20 -3.24
C ASN A 490 40.13 19.54 -4.73
N LEU A 491 38.93 19.61 -5.29
CA LEU A 491 38.73 20.04 -6.68
C LEU A 491 39.19 21.49 -6.88
N LYS A 492 38.88 22.38 -5.94
CA LYS A 492 39.33 23.78 -5.98
C LYS A 492 40.86 23.89 -5.95
N LYS A 493 41.54 23.10 -5.10
CA LYS A 493 43.01 23.03 -5.06
C LYS A 493 43.59 22.46 -6.36
N ALA A 494 43.01 21.38 -6.89
CA ALA A 494 43.43 20.79 -8.16
C ALA A 494 43.28 21.77 -9.33
N ALA A 495 42.19 22.54 -9.35
CA ALA A 495 41.96 23.60 -10.32
C ALA A 495 43.01 24.72 -10.20
N GLN A 496 43.35 25.16 -8.99
CA GLN A 496 44.37 26.18 -8.73
C GLN A 496 45.78 25.75 -9.15
N ALA A 497 46.07 24.46 -9.13
CA ALA A 497 47.36 23.90 -9.57
C ALA A 497 47.48 23.79 -11.11
N CYS A 498 46.41 24.03 -11.86
CA CYS A 498 46.41 23.99 -13.32
C CYS A 498 46.47 25.40 -13.92
N ASP A 499 47.51 25.68 -14.70
CA ASP A 499 47.64 26.97 -15.40
C ASP A 499 46.46 27.22 -16.34
N GLY A 500 45.84 28.40 -16.18
CA GLY A 500 44.72 28.86 -16.98
C GLY A 500 43.35 28.27 -16.60
N VAL A 501 43.21 27.65 -15.41
CA VAL A 501 41.91 27.18 -14.89
C VAL A 501 41.39 28.11 -13.78
N SER A 502 40.11 28.50 -13.86
CA SER A 502 39.41 29.21 -12.77
C SER A 502 38.28 28.36 -12.22
N PHE A 503 38.04 28.45 -10.90
CA PHE A 503 37.02 27.67 -10.20
C PHE A 503 35.80 28.54 -9.84
N ALA A 504 34.60 28.10 -10.23
CA ALA A 504 33.33 28.68 -9.84
C ALA A 504 32.47 27.62 -9.13
N GLY A 505 32.14 27.86 -7.86
CA GLY A 505 31.40 26.92 -7.03
C GLY A 505 30.07 27.46 -6.54
N THR A 506 29.10 26.59 -6.29
CA THR A 506 27.88 26.90 -5.53
C THR A 506 27.51 25.77 -4.58
N THR A 507 27.01 26.13 -3.41
CA THR A 507 26.51 25.18 -2.42
C THR A 507 25.01 25.00 -2.56
N ILE A 508 24.53 23.80 -2.25
CA ILE A 508 23.10 23.47 -2.15
C ILE A 508 22.80 22.76 -0.83
N THR A 509 21.52 22.62 -0.50
CA THR A 509 21.06 21.79 0.64
C THR A 509 19.94 20.81 0.26
N SER A 510 19.41 20.89 -0.95
CA SER A 510 18.35 20.00 -1.45
C SER A 510 18.48 19.72 -2.95
N SER A 511 17.88 18.61 -3.41
CA SER A 511 17.89 18.22 -4.83
C SER A 511 17.15 19.20 -5.74
N ALA A 512 16.20 19.97 -5.20
CA ALA A 512 15.45 21.00 -5.92
C ALA A 512 16.33 22.19 -6.33
N GLU A 513 17.33 22.54 -5.52
CA GLU A 513 18.25 23.67 -5.77
C GLU A 513 19.30 23.38 -6.84
N VAL A 514 19.53 22.11 -7.18
CA VAL A 514 20.64 21.70 -8.09
C VAL A 514 20.50 22.32 -9.48
N TYR A 515 19.28 22.45 -10.01
CA TYR A 515 19.06 23.07 -11.31
C TYR A 515 19.41 24.57 -11.32
N GLU A 516 18.96 25.31 -10.31
CA GLU A 516 19.23 26.74 -10.18
C GLU A 516 20.73 27.01 -9.95
N GLY A 517 21.37 26.19 -9.10
CA GLY A 517 22.81 26.23 -8.90
C GLY A 517 23.59 26.00 -10.19
N ALA A 518 23.17 25.02 -11.00
CA ALA A 518 23.79 24.75 -12.29
C ALA A 518 23.58 25.92 -13.28
N VAL A 519 22.36 26.46 -13.38
CA VAL A 519 22.07 27.62 -14.25
C VAL A 519 22.91 28.85 -13.85
N SER A 520 23.06 29.13 -12.54
CA SER A 520 23.89 30.22 -12.04
C SER A 520 25.34 30.10 -12.51
N LEU A 521 25.91 28.89 -12.47
CA LEU A 521 27.26 28.65 -12.93
C LEU A 521 27.39 28.80 -14.46
N VAL A 522 26.41 28.33 -15.22
CA VAL A 522 26.34 28.56 -16.69
C VAL A 522 26.33 30.06 -17.00
N GLN A 523 25.55 30.85 -16.27
CA GLN A 523 25.49 32.32 -16.44
C GLN A 523 26.81 33.02 -16.10
N LYS A 524 27.59 32.47 -15.16
CA LYS A 524 28.95 32.94 -14.84
C LYS A 524 29.99 32.58 -15.91
N GLY A 525 29.60 31.90 -16.99
CA GLY A 525 30.46 31.64 -18.14
C GLY A 525 31.44 30.48 -17.94
N ILE A 526 31.07 29.46 -17.17
CA ILE A 526 31.90 28.23 -17.08
C ILE A 526 32.01 27.53 -18.44
N GLY A 527 33.15 26.93 -18.71
CA GLY A 527 33.44 26.11 -19.89
C GLY A 527 33.34 24.60 -19.66
N ALA A 528 33.24 24.13 -18.41
CA ALA A 528 32.96 22.73 -18.08
C ALA A 528 32.34 22.62 -16.68
N PHE A 529 31.44 21.66 -16.47
CA PHE A 529 31.12 21.20 -15.12
C PHE A 529 32.10 20.10 -14.71
N VAL A 530 32.64 20.21 -13.50
CA VAL A 530 33.41 19.14 -12.85
C VAL A 530 32.76 18.89 -11.51
N LEU A 531 31.98 17.83 -11.41
CA LEU A 531 31.17 17.53 -10.23
C LEU A 531 31.97 16.67 -9.25
N PRO A 532 32.22 17.15 -8.02
CA PRO A 532 32.78 16.32 -6.97
C PRO A 532 31.74 15.29 -6.48
N PRO A 533 32.17 14.16 -5.87
CA PRO A 533 31.26 13.18 -5.27
C PRO A 533 30.34 13.82 -4.24
N ASP A 534 29.04 13.81 -4.53
CA ASP A 534 27.99 14.38 -3.70
C ASP A 534 26.67 13.61 -3.88
N ASN A 535 26.01 13.24 -2.79
CA ASN A 535 24.83 12.38 -2.81
C ASN A 535 23.58 13.07 -3.39
N ILE A 536 23.43 14.38 -3.19
CA ILE A 536 22.27 15.15 -3.65
C ILE A 536 22.43 15.45 -5.14
N VAL A 537 23.61 15.92 -5.56
CA VAL A 537 23.94 16.17 -6.95
C VAL A 537 23.89 14.88 -7.76
N TYR A 538 24.36 13.76 -7.19
CA TYR A 538 24.20 12.44 -7.82
C TYR A 538 22.73 12.10 -8.08
N SER A 539 21.84 12.36 -7.12
CA SER A 539 20.41 12.07 -7.24
C SER A 539 19.70 13.01 -8.23
N ALA A 540 20.20 14.24 -8.37
CA ALA A 540 19.67 15.27 -9.26
C ALA A 540 20.55 15.52 -10.50
N PHE A 541 21.35 14.53 -10.92
CA PHE A 541 22.36 14.70 -11.98
C PHE A 541 21.78 15.21 -13.30
N GLU A 542 20.57 14.75 -13.67
CA GLU A 542 19.86 15.20 -14.86
C GLU A 542 19.62 16.72 -14.87
N SER A 543 19.45 17.35 -13.72
CA SER A 543 19.31 18.81 -13.60
C SER A 543 20.58 19.54 -14.05
N VAL A 544 21.75 18.99 -13.72
CA VAL A 544 23.04 19.54 -14.18
C VAL A 544 23.20 19.35 -15.68
N ILE A 545 22.89 18.15 -16.20
CA ILE A 545 22.91 17.88 -17.64
C ILE A 545 21.99 18.83 -18.41
N LYS A 546 20.77 19.05 -17.90
CA LYS A 546 19.79 19.96 -18.51
C LYS A 546 20.32 21.38 -18.58
N ALA A 547 20.93 21.89 -17.51
CA ALA A 547 21.53 23.23 -17.50
C ALA A 547 22.73 23.32 -18.46
N ALA A 548 23.63 22.32 -18.44
CA ALA A 548 24.84 22.28 -19.26
C ALA A 548 24.54 22.24 -20.76
N ARG A 549 23.51 21.49 -21.19
CA ARG A 549 23.07 21.38 -22.59
C ARG A 549 22.65 22.72 -23.21
N THR A 550 22.17 23.69 -22.42
CA THR A 550 21.75 25.01 -22.94
C THR A 550 22.88 25.80 -23.61
N LYS A 551 24.13 25.49 -23.27
CA LYS A 551 25.33 26.14 -23.80
C LYS A 551 26.37 25.13 -24.31
N ASN A 552 25.97 23.87 -24.53
CA ASN A 552 26.87 22.76 -24.90
C ASN A 552 28.09 22.60 -23.97
N ILE A 553 27.89 22.85 -22.67
CA ILE A 553 28.96 22.74 -21.68
C ILE A 553 29.17 21.26 -21.34
N PRO A 554 30.40 20.72 -21.43
CA PRO A 554 30.71 19.35 -21.05
C PRO A 554 30.60 19.14 -19.54
N VAL A 555 30.13 17.95 -19.13
CA VAL A 555 30.00 17.56 -17.72
C VAL A 555 30.95 16.40 -17.43
N PHE A 556 31.81 16.58 -16.44
CA PHE A 556 32.69 15.57 -15.88
C PHE A 556 32.25 15.25 -14.45
N THR A 557 32.27 13.98 -14.07
CA THR A 557 31.92 13.55 -12.70
C THR A 557 32.81 12.40 -12.24
N SER A 558 32.77 12.09 -10.95
CA SER A 558 33.41 10.92 -10.37
C SER A 558 32.57 9.64 -10.45
N ASP A 559 31.33 9.73 -10.90
CA ASP A 559 30.38 8.62 -10.78
C ASP A 559 30.31 7.85 -12.11
N VAL A 560 30.93 6.67 -12.14
CA VAL A 560 31.18 5.90 -13.38
C VAL A 560 29.88 5.55 -14.10
N GLU A 561 28.83 5.28 -13.34
CA GLU A 561 27.48 4.94 -13.81
C GLU A 561 26.79 6.10 -14.53
N ARG A 562 27.19 7.36 -14.29
CA ARG A 562 26.62 8.54 -14.95
C ARG A 562 27.15 8.79 -16.36
N LEU A 563 28.07 7.95 -16.83
CA LEU A 563 28.58 8.03 -18.21
C LEU A 563 27.47 7.84 -19.25
N ALA A 564 26.50 6.95 -18.99
CA ALA A 564 25.35 6.71 -19.87
C ALA A 564 24.27 7.81 -19.76
N ASP A 565 24.32 8.62 -18.69
CA ASP A 565 23.30 9.63 -18.36
C ASP A 565 23.64 11.03 -18.91
N GLY A 566 24.69 11.12 -19.73
CA GLY A 566 25.07 12.35 -20.43
C GLY A 566 26.34 13.03 -19.91
N ALA A 567 27.08 12.42 -18.98
CA ALA A 567 28.44 12.86 -18.68
C ALA A 567 29.35 12.65 -19.90
N LEU A 568 30.23 13.61 -20.17
CA LEU A 568 31.26 13.48 -21.22
C LEU A 568 32.36 12.50 -20.78
N GLY A 569 32.80 12.63 -19.53
CA GLY A 569 33.85 11.80 -18.96
C GLY A 569 33.65 11.56 -17.47
N VAL A 570 34.06 10.38 -17.02
CA VAL A 570 33.96 9.98 -15.61
C VAL A 570 35.29 9.44 -15.10
N LEU A 571 35.73 9.85 -13.91
CA LEU A 571 36.90 9.28 -13.26
C LEU A 571 36.60 8.97 -11.79
N GLY A 572 36.36 7.71 -11.50
CA GLY A 572 35.74 7.28 -10.25
C GLY A 572 36.25 5.95 -9.72
N TYR A 573 36.09 5.71 -8.42
CA TYR A 573 36.37 4.41 -7.84
C TYR A 573 35.23 3.42 -8.09
N ASP A 574 35.58 2.14 -8.19
CA ASP A 574 34.61 1.05 -8.31
C ASP A 574 34.04 0.70 -6.93
N TYR A 575 32.84 1.21 -6.63
CA TYR A 575 32.19 1.03 -5.33
C TYR A 575 31.74 -0.41 -5.05
N ALA A 576 31.67 -1.29 -6.06
CA ALA A 576 31.38 -2.71 -5.85
C ALA A 576 32.52 -3.38 -5.08
N LEU A 577 33.78 -3.05 -5.40
CA LEU A 577 34.95 -3.53 -4.67
C LEU A 577 35.00 -3.00 -3.23
N SER A 578 34.49 -1.80 -2.99
CA SER A 578 34.39 -1.23 -1.65
C SER A 578 33.53 -2.09 -0.72
N GLY A 579 32.36 -2.53 -1.22
CA GLY A 579 31.49 -3.46 -0.49
C GLY A 579 32.15 -4.80 -0.19
N ILE A 580 32.88 -5.35 -1.16
CA ILE A 580 33.67 -6.60 -1.01
C ILE A 580 34.76 -6.44 0.06
N GLN A 581 35.54 -5.34 0.01
CA GLN A 581 36.57 -5.06 1.01
C GLN A 581 35.96 -4.95 2.41
N ALA A 582 34.84 -4.23 2.54
CA ALA A 582 34.15 -4.08 3.82
C ALA A 582 33.66 -5.43 4.39
N ALA A 583 33.18 -6.34 3.53
CA ALA A 583 32.78 -7.69 3.94
C ALA A 583 33.95 -8.48 4.55
N HIS A 584 35.14 -8.42 3.96
CA HIS A 584 36.33 -9.06 4.52
C HIS A 584 36.78 -8.43 5.85
N LEU A 585 36.62 -7.12 6.02
CA LEU A 585 36.88 -6.47 7.31
C LEU A 585 35.89 -6.93 8.38
N VAL A 586 34.60 -7.04 8.04
CA VAL A 586 33.58 -7.58 8.94
C VAL A 586 33.89 -9.02 9.33
N ASP A 587 34.31 -9.88 8.38
CA ASP A 587 34.71 -11.26 8.67
C ASP A 587 35.87 -11.34 9.68
N ARG A 588 36.90 -10.51 9.52
CA ARG A 588 38.03 -10.43 10.48
C ARG A 588 37.56 -10.06 11.88
N VAL A 589 36.69 -9.06 11.99
CA VAL A 589 36.12 -8.64 13.27
C VAL A 589 35.25 -9.74 13.90
N LEU A 590 34.42 -10.43 13.10
CA LEU A 590 33.60 -11.55 13.58
C LEU A 590 34.43 -12.76 14.04
N LYS A 591 35.61 -12.96 13.46
CA LYS A 591 36.59 -13.97 13.89
C LYS A 591 37.35 -13.60 15.16
N GLY A 592 37.10 -12.41 15.72
CA GLY A 592 37.61 -11.98 17.02
C GLY A 592 38.81 -11.03 16.95
N GLU A 593 39.23 -10.62 15.76
CA GLU A 593 40.23 -9.56 15.60
C GLU A 593 39.62 -8.21 16.03
N LYS A 594 40.36 -7.41 16.82
CA LYS A 594 39.82 -6.14 17.31
C LYS A 594 39.89 -5.10 16.21
N PRO A 595 38.86 -4.26 16.02
CA PRO A 595 38.90 -3.19 15.02
C PRO A 595 40.16 -2.31 15.10
N ARG A 596 40.65 -2.00 16.31
CA ARG A 596 41.90 -1.27 16.54
C ARG A 596 43.14 -1.85 15.85
N ASP A 597 43.19 -3.17 15.69
CA ASP A 597 44.34 -3.86 15.11
C ASP A 597 44.21 -4.02 13.57
N ILE A 598 43.09 -3.55 13.00
CA ILE A 598 42.75 -3.63 11.58
C ILE A 598 42.87 -2.24 10.94
N PRO A 599 43.95 -1.97 10.18
CA PRO A 599 44.14 -0.68 9.54
C PRO A 599 43.04 -0.33 8.54
N PHE A 600 42.76 0.96 8.35
CA PHE A 600 41.83 1.41 7.30
C PHE A 600 42.35 1.05 5.89
N GLU A 601 41.48 0.52 5.03
CA GLU A 601 41.83 0.15 3.65
C GLU A 601 41.46 1.24 2.63
N ARG A 602 42.28 1.41 1.59
CA ARG A 602 41.97 2.30 0.46
C ARG A 602 41.22 1.58 -0.66
N TYR A 603 40.43 2.33 -1.44
CA TYR A 603 39.84 1.85 -2.69
C TYR A 603 40.90 1.39 -3.69
N ARG A 604 40.71 0.22 -4.29
CA ARG A 604 41.75 -0.46 -5.09
C ARG A 604 41.67 -0.22 -6.60
N LYS A 605 40.53 0.21 -7.14
CA LYS A 605 40.31 0.31 -8.59
C LYS A 605 39.68 1.64 -8.97
N LEU A 606 40.42 2.42 -9.76
CA LEU A 606 39.97 3.64 -10.39
C LEU A 606 39.57 3.34 -11.84
N THR A 607 38.40 3.77 -12.26
CA THR A 607 37.84 3.56 -13.60
C THR A 607 37.72 4.91 -14.31
N PHE A 608 38.27 4.98 -15.52
CA PHE A 608 38.12 6.13 -16.41
C PHE A 608 37.17 5.77 -17.56
N GLY A 609 36.12 6.57 -17.77
CA GLY A 609 35.13 6.34 -18.83
C GLY A 609 34.89 7.57 -19.69
N LEU A 610 34.60 7.34 -20.99
CA LEU A 610 34.33 8.38 -21.97
C LEU A 610 33.08 8.10 -22.81
N ASN A 611 32.32 9.15 -23.09
CA ASN A 611 31.13 9.08 -23.94
C ASN A 611 31.38 9.81 -25.27
N LEU A 612 31.67 9.05 -26.32
CA LEU A 612 32.00 9.61 -27.64
C LEU A 612 30.78 10.18 -28.37
N GLU A 613 29.58 9.69 -28.05
CA GLU A 613 28.33 10.25 -28.57
C GLU A 613 28.12 11.66 -28.04
N VAL A 614 28.28 11.85 -26.73
CA VAL A 614 28.19 13.18 -26.09
C VAL A 614 29.28 14.11 -26.63
N ALA A 615 30.53 13.62 -26.75
CA ALA A 615 31.64 14.40 -27.31
C ALA A 615 31.31 14.93 -28.72
N LYS A 616 30.74 14.07 -29.57
CA LYS A 616 30.29 14.43 -30.91
C LYS A 616 29.15 15.47 -30.88
N THR A 617 28.17 15.30 -29.99
CA THR A 617 27.02 16.21 -29.88
C THR A 617 27.44 17.63 -29.48
N ILE A 618 28.41 17.76 -28.56
CA ILE A 618 28.88 19.06 -28.08
C ILE A 618 30.10 19.60 -28.85
N GLY A 619 30.51 18.92 -29.92
CA GLY A 619 31.58 19.37 -30.83
C GLY A 619 33.00 19.25 -30.27
N ILE A 620 33.24 18.37 -29.30
CA ILE A 620 34.56 18.13 -28.70
C ILE A 620 35.24 16.97 -29.41
N SER A 621 36.44 17.22 -29.95
CA SER A 621 37.29 16.18 -30.52
C SER A 621 38.25 15.64 -29.46
N ILE A 622 38.14 14.34 -29.14
CA ILE A 622 39.00 13.68 -28.15
C ILE A 622 40.13 12.95 -28.87
N SER A 623 41.38 13.15 -28.42
CA SER A 623 42.54 12.51 -29.06
C SER A 623 42.51 10.98 -28.87
N PRO A 624 43.03 10.20 -29.84
CA PRO A 624 43.12 8.74 -29.71
C PRO A 624 43.87 8.27 -28.47
N GLU A 625 44.87 9.03 -28.01
CA GLU A 625 45.63 8.74 -26.79
C GLU A 625 44.76 8.79 -25.52
N VAL A 626 43.81 9.73 -25.45
CA VAL A 626 42.89 9.86 -24.32
C VAL A 626 41.80 8.78 -24.39
N ILE A 627 41.33 8.42 -25.59
CA ILE A 627 40.40 7.30 -25.78
C ILE A 627 41.05 5.97 -25.37
N ALA A 628 42.33 5.76 -25.70
CA ALA A 628 43.07 4.56 -25.32
C ALA A 628 43.30 4.42 -23.80
N GLN A 629 43.30 5.54 -23.07
CA GLN A 629 43.38 5.53 -21.60
C GLN A 629 42.05 5.17 -20.94
N ALA A 630 40.92 5.29 -21.65
CA ALA A 630 39.59 5.00 -21.11
C ALA A 630 39.35 3.50 -20.95
N THR A 631 38.96 3.11 -19.74
CA THR A 631 38.54 1.75 -19.39
C THR A 631 37.17 1.41 -19.98
N ILE A 632 36.30 2.42 -20.16
CA ILE A 632 34.95 2.28 -20.71
C ILE A 632 34.72 3.35 -21.78
N VAL A 633 34.22 2.95 -22.96
CA VAL A 633 33.90 3.86 -24.07
C VAL A 633 32.48 3.58 -24.57
N LEU A 634 31.59 4.58 -24.53
CA LEU A 634 30.25 4.51 -25.11
C LEU A 634 30.24 5.10 -26.53
N GLY A 635 29.61 4.40 -27.48
CA GLY A 635 29.46 4.83 -28.89
C GLY A 635 30.27 4.05 -29.94
N GLY A 636 30.76 2.84 -29.64
CA GLY A 636 31.53 1.99 -30.57
C GLY A 636 30.87 0.65 -30.95
N ARG A 637 30.27 0.60 -32.14
CA ARG A 637 29.76 -0.54 -32.95
C ARG A 637 28.55 -1.42 -32.47
N GLU A 638 27.64 -1.55 -33.46
CA GLU A 638 26.51 -2.47 -33.73
C GLU A 638 25.18 -2.39 -32.96
N THR A 639 24.17 -1.84 -33.66
CA THR A 639 22.75 -1.79 -33.28
C THR A 639 21.94 -2.94 -33.88
N LYS A 640 21.38 -3.82 -33.04
CA LYS A 640 20.16 -4.56 -33.37
C LYS A 640 18.98 -3.57 -33.27
N LYS A 641 18.16 -3.45 -34.33
CA LYS A 641 16.96 -2.60 -34.32
C LYS A 641 15.97 -3.16 -33.27
N LEU A 642 15.75 -2.43 -32.19
CA LEU A 642 14.79 -2.77 -31.13
C LEU A 642 13.36 -2.53 -31.63
N LYS A 643 12.41 -3.38 -31.21
CA LYS A 643 10.97 -3.20 -31.49
C LYS A 643 10.47 -1.92 -30.80
N PRO A 644 9.62 -1.10 -31.44
CA PRO A 644 9.03 0.08 -30.81
C PRO A 644 8.19 -0.29 -29.58
N LYS A 645 8.42 0.39 -28.46
CA LYS A 645 7.73 0.23 -27.19
C LYS A 645 6.66 1.31 -27.01
N ILE A 646 5.46 0.87 -26.66
CA ILE A 646 4.29 1.73 -26.46
C ILE A 646 3.83 1.59 -25.02
N GLY A 647 3.73 2.69 -24.28
CA GLY A 647 3.28 2.73 -22.90
C GLY A 647 1.84 3.23 -22.81
N LEU A 648 0.89 2.33 -22.57
CA LEU A 648 -0.52 2.66 -22.35
C LEU A 648 -0.76 2.89 -20.86
N VAL A 649 -1.25 4.08 -20.50
CA VAL A 649 -1.60 4.42 -19.11
C VAL A 649 -3.05 4.85 -19.00
N GLN A 650 -3.77 4.26 -18.05
CA GLN A 650 -5.14 4.62 -17.70
C GLN A 650 -5.24 5.03 -16.23
N PHE A 651 -6.16 5.95 -15.93
CA PHE A 651 -6.38 6.42 -14.56
C PHE A 651 -7.03 5.36 -13.68
N ALA A 652 -8.15 4.80 -14.14
CA ALA A 652 -8.90 3.75 -13.47
C ALA A 652 -9.37 2.68 -14.48
N PHE A 653 -9.94 1.58 -13.98
CA PHE A 653 -10.57 0.58 -14.84
C PHE A 653 -12.05 0.94 -15.05
N GLU A 654 -12.36 1.50 -16.23
CA GLU A 654 -13.70 1.99 -16.57
C GLU A 654 -14.17 1.43 -17.93
N PRO A 655 -15.46 1.10 -18.10
CA PRO A 655 -15.98 0.56 -19.37
C PRO A 655 -15.64 1.41 -20.61
N ASN A 656 -15.67 2.74 -20.46
CA ASN A 656 -15.46 3.70 -21.54
C ASN A 656 -14.00 3.66 -22.02
N VAL A 657 -13.06 3.58 -21.07
CA VAL A 657 -11.62 3.44 -21.33
C VAL A 657 -11.33 2.10 -22.00
N GLU A 658 -12.01 1.03 -21.59
CA GLU A 658 -11.85 -0.30 -22.19
C GLU A 658 -12.35 -0.34 -23.65
N LEU A 659 -13.48 0.30 -23.96
CA LEU A 659 -13.96 0.48 -25.33
C LEU A 659 -12.98 1.29 -26.18
N CYS A 660 -12.41 2.35 -25.59
CA CYS A 660 -11.38 3.14 -26.23
C CYS A 660 -10.13 2.29 -26.54
N LYS A 661 -9.68 1.47 -25.59
CA LYS A 661 -8.57 0.53 -25.78
C LYS A 661 -8.87 -0.50 -26.89
N GLN A 662 -10.08 -1.06 -26.94
CA GLN A 662 -10.49 -1.95 -28.03
C GLN A 662 -10.43 -1.26 -29.39
N GLY A 663 -10.88 -0.01 -29.47
CA GLY A 663 -10.75 0.82 -30.67
C GLY A 663 -9.30 1.00 -31.11
N ILE A 664 -8.40 1.34 -30.16
CA ILE A 664 -6.96 1.49 -30.42
C ILE A 664 -6.37 0.20 -31.00
N LEU A 665 -6.63 -0.94 -30.34
CA LEU A 665 -6.09 -2.24 -30.75
C LEU A 665 -6.59 -2.65 -32.13
N LYS A 666 -7.87 -2.39 -32.44
CA LYS A 666 -8.43 -2.64 -33.76
C LYS A 666 -7.73 -1.81 -34.83
N ALA A 667 -7.57 -0.50 -34.61
CA ALA A 667 -6.91 0.38 -35.57
C ALA A 667 -5.43 -0.01 -35.78
N LEU A 668 -4.71 -0.38 -34.72
CA LEU A 668 -3.34 -0.90 -34.84
C LEU A 668 -3.27 -2.19 -35.65
N ALA A 669 -4.17 -3.14 -35.39
CA ALA A 669 -4.20 -4.42 -36.10
C ALA A 669 -4.53 -4.26 -37.60
N GLU A 670 -5.41 -3.31 -37.96
CA GLU A 670 -5.73 -2.97 -39.36
C GLU A 670 -4.57 -2.25 -40.08
N ASN A 671 -3.63 -1.67 -39.33
CA ASN A 671 -2.40 -1.06 -39.86
C ASN A 671 -1.17 -1.97 -39.66
N ASP A 672 -1.38 -3.29 -39.54
CA ASP A 672 -0.34 -4.31 -39.38
C ASP A 672 0.55 -4.19 -38.13
N TYR A 673 0.14 -3.44 -37.10
CA TYR A 673 0.83 -3.39 -35.81
C TYR A 673 0.20 -4.34 -34.80
N ARG A 674 0.98 -5.31 -34.32
CA ARG A 674 0.55 -6.36 -33.39
C ARG A 674 1.48 -6.43 -32.19
N ASP A 675 0.89 -6.38 -30.99
CA ASP A 675 1.62 -6.47 -29.74
C ASP A 675 2.42 -7.78 -29.66
N LYS A 676 3.65 -7.68 -29.16
CA LYS A 676 4.69 -8.72 -29.03
C LYS A 676 5.25 -9.27 -30.35
N ASP A 677 4.61 -8.99 -31.48
CA ASP A 677 5.09 -9.33 -32.81
C ASP A 677 6.07 -8.27 -33.31
N ASN A 678 5.57 -7.11 -33.76
CA ASN A 678 6.38 -6.02 -34.32
C ASN A 678 6.42 -4.75 -33.46
N ILE A 679 5.57 -4.66 -32.44
CA ILE A 679 5.58 -3.62 -31.40
C ILE A 679 5.46 -4.26 -30.01
N GLU A 680 5.84 -3.56 -28.95
CA GLU A 680 5.66 -4.02 -27.56
C GLU A 680 4.77 -3.02 -26.81
N ILE A 681 3.62 -3.47 -26.31
CA ILE A 681 2.69 -2.62 -25.54
C ILE A 681 2.78 -2.94 -24.04
N ILE A 682 3.08 -1.92 -23.25
CA ILE A 682 3.15 -1.98 -21.79
C ILE A 682 1.91 -1.28 -21.22
N TYR A 683 1.06 -2.05 -20.53
CA TYR A 683 -0.15 -1.52 -19.90
C TYR A 683 0.08 -1.20 -18.43
N LYS A 684 -0.37 -0.02 -17.99
CA LYS A 684 -0.33 0.43 -16.60
C LYS A 684 -1.64 1.10 -16.21
N ASN A 685 -2.13 0.80 -15.02
CA ASN A 685 -3.33 1.39 -14.43
C ASN A 685 -2.94 2.12 -13.15
N ALA A 686 -3.40 3.35 -12.99
CA ALA A 686 -3.10 4.20 -11.84
C ALA A 686 -4.05 4.00 -10.65
N GLN A 687 -5.01 3.08 -10.73
CA GLN A 687 -5.91 2.67 -9.66
C GLN A 687 -6.70 3.81 -9.02
N ALA A 688 -7.10 4.79 -9.84
CA ALA A 688 -7.73 6.05 -9.41
C ALA A 688 -6.84 6.90 -8.46
N ASP A 689 -5.52 6.69 -8.47
CA ASP A 689 -4.53 7.47 -7.72
C ASP A 689 -3.69 8.36 -8.65
N PHE A 690 -3.84 9.68 -8.49
CA PHE A 690 -3.12 10.69 -9.27
C PHE A 690 -1.59 10.62 -9.09
N SER A 691 -1.10 10.26 -7.90
CA SER A 691 0.33 10.15 -7.59
C SER A 691 0.96 8.97 -8.33
N LEU A 692 0.18 7.90 -8.52
CA LEU A 692 0.63 6.73 -9.26
C LEU A 692 0.77 7.02 -10.76
N ILE A 693 -0.07 7.89 -11.34
CA ILE A 693 0.08 8.34 -12.74
C ILE A 693 1.47 8.94 -12.96
N ASN A 694 1.90 9.85 -12.08
CA ASN A 694 3.22 10.50 -12.18
C ASN A 694 4.35 9.47 -12.13
N SER A 695 4.24 8.50 -11.23
CA SER A 695 5.20 7.41 -11.10
C SER A 695 5.23 6.51 -12.35
N ILE A 696 4.07 6.24 -12.96
CA ILE A 696 3.93 5.44 -14.19
C ILE A 696 4.54 6.17 -15.39
N ILE A 697 4.23 7.45 -15.58
CA ILE A 697 4.80 8.24 -16.68
C ILE A 697 6.32 8.33 -16.54
N GLN A 698 6.83 8.53 -15.31
CA GLN A 698 8.27 8.50 -15.04
C GLN A 698 8.89 7.10 -15.25
N ASP A 699 8.19 6.01 -14.92
CA ASP A 699 8.60 4.64 -15.26
C ASP A 699 8.69 4.43 -16.78
N PHE A 700 7.71 4.90 -17.56
CA PHE A 700 7.76 4.84 -19.02
C PHE A 700 8.93 5.62 -19.61
N LEU A 701 9.21 6.81 -19.08
CA LEU A 701 10.37 7.60 -19.48
C LEU A 701 11.69 6.91 -19.13
N ARG A 702 11.81 6.33 -17.92
CA ARG A 702 12.99 5.54 -17.51
C ARG A 702 13.20 4.29 -18.38
N ARG A 703 12.11 3.63 -18.80
CA ARG A 703 12.12 2.45 -19.66
C ARG A 703 12.41 2.76 -21.13
N LYS A 704 12.55 4.04 -21.50
CA LYS A 704 12.70 4.52 -22.88
C LYS A 704 11.58 4.00 -23.78
N VAL A 705 10.34 4.17 -23.33
CA VAL A 705 9.15 3.93 -24.17
C VAL A 705 9.17 4.95 -25.33
N ASP A 706 8.94 4.47 -26.55
CA ASP A 706 8.97 5.30 -27.77
C ASP A 706 7.71 6.18 -27.88
N ILE A 707 6.54 5.63 -27.53
CA ILE A 707 5.26 6.34 -27.57
C ILE A 707 4.46 6.10 -26.28
N ILE A 708 4.06 7.17 -25.60
CA ILE A 708 3.13 7.11 -24.46
C ILE A 708 1.72 7.40 -24.97
N VAL A 709 0.77 6.54 -24.60
CA VAL A 709 -0.65 6.64 -24.96
C VAL A 709 -1.45 6.80 -23.67
N PRO A 710 -1.63 8.06 -23.21
CA PRO A 710 -2.45 8.35 -22.04
C PRO A 710 -3.94 8.26 -22.40
N LEU A 711 -4.70 7.52 -21.57
CA LEU A 711 -6.15 7.36 -21.64
C LEU A 711 -6.77 8.04 -20.42
N SER A 712 -7.36 9.22 -20.61
CA SER A 712 -7.94 10.15 -19.62
C SER A 712 -7.14 11.45 -19.44
N THR A 713 -7.87 12.53 -19.18
CA THR A 713 -7.34 13.87 -18.91
C THR A 713 -6.22 13.93 -17.86
N PRO A 714 -6.33 13.29 -16.67
CA PRO A 714 -5.23 13.32 -15.70
C PRO A 714 -3.97 12.59 -16.18
N CYS A 715 -4.12 11.53 -16.99
CA CYS A 715 -2.98 10.87 -17.63
C CYS A 715 -2.32 11.77 -18.68
N VAL A 716 -3.11 12.49 -19.48
CA VAL A 716 -2.55 13.45 -20.45
C VAL A 716 -1.87 14.60 -19.73
N GLN A 717 -2.46 15.14 -18.65
CA GLN A 717 -1.87 16.22 -17.86
C GLN A 717 -0.50 15.82 -17.28
N SER A 718 -0.39 14.60 -16.73
CA SER A 718 0.88 14.06 -16.27
C SER A 718 1.87 13.85 -17.43
N ALA A 719 1.41 13.34 -18.58
CA ALA A 719 2.24 13.22 -19.77
C ALA A 719 2.73 14.58 -20.30
N VAL A 720 1.90 15.62 -20.29
CA VAL A 720 2.30 17.00 -20.62
C VAL A 720 3.34 17.48 -19.60
N GLN A 721 3.13 17.23 -18.32
CA GLN A 721 4.07 17.68 -17.27
C GLN A 721 5.47 17.03 -17.40
N PHE A 722 5.54 15.73 -17.70
CA PHE A 722 6.81 14.98 -17.64
C PHE A 722 7.41 14.63 -19.00
N ALA A 723 6.61 14.56 -20.06
CA ALA A 723 7.03 14.16 -21.41
C ALA A 723 6.97 15.29 -22.45
N ALA A 724 6.29 16.42 -22.20
CA ALA A 724 6.30 17.55 -23.13
C ALA A 724 7.74 18.06 -23.36
N GLY A 725 8.11 18.23 -24.64
CA GLY A 725 9.42 18.77 -25.04
C GLY A 725 10.57 17.75 -25.05
N LYS A 726 10.34 16.49 -24.68
CA LYS A 726 11.32 15.41 -24.85
C LYS A 726 11.22 14.84 -26.27
N LYS A 727 12.16 15.20 -27.16
CA LYS A 727 12.17 14.73 -28.56
C LYS A 727 12.19 13.21 -28.72
N GLU A 728 12.70 12.50 -27.72
CA GLU A 728 12.89 11.04 -27.73
C GLU A 728 11.60 10.26 -27.42
N THR A 729 10.61 10.86 -26.78
CA THR A 729 9.35 10.19 -26.39
C THR A 729 8.16 10.96 -26.94
N LYS A 730 7.36 10.26 -27.74
CA LYS A 730 6.17 10.79 -28.39
C LYS A 730 4.94 10.56 -27.51
N VAL A 731 3.96 11.47 -27.53
CA VAL A 731 2.68 11.29 -26.82
C VAL A 731 1.54 11.32 -27.82
N VAL A 732 0.73 10.26 -27.84
CA VAL A 732 -0.49 10.18 -28.65
C VAL A 732 -1.66 9.93 -27.69
N PHE A 733 -2.35 10.99 -27.30
CA PHE A 733 -3.45 10.88 -26.34
C PHE A 733 -4.76 10.47 -27.02
N THR A 734 -5.65 9.86 -26.23
CA THR A 734 -7.07 9.74 -26.58
C THR A 734 -7.89 9.72 -25.30
N TYR A 735 -9.22 9.72 -25.41
CA TYR A 735 -10.13 9.75 -24.26
C TYR A 735 -9.88 10.98 -23.36
N ILE A 736 -9.85 12.16 -23.96
CA ILE A 736 -9.69 13.44 -23.25
C ILE A 736 -10.76 14.42 -23.69
N PHE A 737 -11.32 15.20 -22.76
CA PHE A 737 -12.30 16.22 -23.11
C PHE A 737 -11.64 17.50 -23.62
N ASP A 738 -10.78 18.13 -22.81
CA ASP A 738 -10.19 19.42 -23.13
C ASP A 738 -8.65 19.38 -23.05
N PRO A 739 -7.96 19.04 -24.16
CA PRO A 739 -6.50 19.05 -24.20
C PRO A 739 -5.91 20.46 -24.11
N TYR A 740 -6.69 21.51 -24.38
CA TYR A 740 -6.20 22.89 -24.39
C TYR A 740 -6.02 23.42 -22.98
N ARG A 741 -6.96 23.12 -22.08
CA ARG A 741 -6.93 23.57 -20.67
C ARG A 741 -5.75 23.01 -19.89
N ILE A 742 -5.28 21.81 -20.23
CA ILE A 742 -4.14 21.15 -19.57
C ILE A 742 -2.79 21.45 -20.24
N GLY A 743 -2.76 22.37 -21.21
CA GLY A 743 -1.53 22.81 -21.87
C GLY A 743 -0.96 21.84 -22.92
N ALA A 744 -1.73 20.86 -23.39
CA ALA A 744 -1.30 20.01 -24.50
C ALA A 744 -1.31 20.78 -25.84
N ALA A 745 -2.19 21.79 -25.98
CA ALA A 745 -2.27 22.65 -27.15
C ALA A 745 -2.95 24.00 -26.90
N LYS A 746 -2.82 24.93 -27.85
CA LYS A 746 -3.57 26.18 -27.92
C LYS A 746 -4.69 26.15 -28.96
N THR A 747 -4.43 25.52 -30.10
CA THR A 747 -5.41 25.27 -31.17
C THR A 747 -5.19 23.88 -31.76
N PRO A 748 -6.10 23.32 -32.59
CA PRO A 748 -5.88 22.03 -33.21
C PRO A 748 -4.55 21.90 -33.95
N THR A 749 -4.03 22.99 -34.54
CA THR A 749 -2.77 23.02 -35.31
C THR A 749 -1.60 23.65 -34.55
N ASP A 750 -1.85 24.27 -33.39
CA ASP A 750 -0.82 24.88 -32.53
C ASP A 750 -0.78 24.08 -31.22
N HIS A 751 -0.06 22.97 -31.25
CA HIS A 751 0.08 22.03 -30.14
C HIS A 751 1.55 21.77 -29.81
N VAL A 752 1.82 21.17 -28.65
CA VAL A 752 3.19 20.80 -28.27
C VAL A 752 3.75 19.84 -29.34
N PRO A 753 4.95 20.08 -29.91
CA PRO A 753 5.45 19.31 -31.07
C PRO A 753 5.60 17.80 -30.85
N THR A 754 5.66 17.34 -29.60
CA THR A 754 5.77 15.92 -29.23
C THR A 754 4.44 15.31 -28.79
N ILE A 755 3.34 16.07 -28.83
CA ILE A 755 2.02 15.67 -28.34
C ILE A 755 0.97 15.89 -29.43
N THR A 756 0.24 14.83 -29.78
CA THR A 756 -0.98 14.91 -30.59
C THR A 756 -2.00 13.91 -30.06
N GLY A 757 -3.17 13.82 -30.67
CA GLY A 757 -4.18 12.86 -30.27
C GLY A 757 -5.58 13.26 -30.68
N VAL A 758 -6.55 12.55 -30.11
CA VAL A 758 -7.97 12.73 -30.39
C VAL A 758 -8.71 13.06 -29.10
N ALA A 759 -9.38 14.22 -29.08
CA ALA A 759 -10.27 14.63 -28.01
C ALA A 759 -11.71 14.17 -28.26
N CYS A 760 -12.50 14.09 -27.20
CA CYS A 760 -13.88 13.61 -27.22
C CYS A 760 -14.76 14.44 -26.28
N PHE A 761 -14.60 15.77 -26.30
CA PHE A 761 -15.46 16.67 -25.51
C PHE A 761 -16.96 16.38 -25.75
N PRO A 762 -17.78 16.18 -24.70
CA PRO A 762 -19.19 15.80 -24.83
C PRO A 762 -20.09 16.94 -25.35
N PRO A 763 -21.20 16.63 -26.04
CA PRO A 763 -22.12 17.63 -26.58
C PRO A 763 -23.06 18.23 -25.50
N ILE A 764 -22.50 19.00 -24.56
CA ILE A 764 -23.19 19.55 -23.38
C ILE A 764 -24.43 20.38 -23.75
N GLU A 765 -24.36 21.20 -24.80
CA GLU A 765 -25.50 21.98 -25.25
C GLU A 765 -26.66 21.11 -25.72
N GLY A 766 -26.37 20.09 -26.52
CA GLY A 766 -27.36 19.09 -26.93
C GLY A 766 -27.98 18.39 -25.73
N MET A 767 -27.18 18.06 -24.71
CA MET A 767 -27.65 17.39 -23.50
C MET A 767 -28.63 18.26 -22.69
N LEU A 768 -28.29 19.54 -22.45
CA LEU A 768 -29.16 20.45 -21.71
C LEU A 768 -30.45 20.78 -22.48
N ASN A 769 -30.35 20.93 -23.81
CA ASN A 769 -31.53 21.11 -24.67
C ASN A 769 -32.44 19.87 -24.62
N LEU A 770 -31.86 18.67 -24.65
CA LEU A 770 -32.59 17.41 -24.53
C LEU A 770 -33.30 17.29 -23.17
N ILE A 771 -32.63 17.66 -22.08
CA ILE A 771 -33.25 17.69 -20.73
C ILE A 771 -34.47 18.60 -20.73
N LYS A 772 -34.36 19.80 -21.32
CA LYS A 772 -35.46 20.78 -21.39
C LYS A 772 -36.59 20.33 -22.32
N GLU A 773 -36.26 19.69 -23.43
CA GLU A 773 -37.24 19.17 -24.39
C GLU A 773 -38.06 18.03 -23.77
N ILE A 774 -37.43 17.14 -22.99
CA ILE A 774 -38.12 16.03 -22.32
C ILE A 774 -38.83 16.49 -21.04
N PHE A 775 -38.22 17.38 -20.27
CA PHE A 775 -38.74 17.84 -18.98
C PHE A 775 -38.81 19.38 -18.93
N PRO A 776 -39.76 20.02 -19.66
CA PRO A 776 -39.85 21.47 -19.74
C PRO A 776 -40.09 22.15 -18.37
N ASP A 777 -40.75 21.45 -17.44
CA ASP A 777 -41.07 21.96 -16.11
C ASP A 777 -39.95 21.75 -15.06
N ARG A 778 -38.93 20.93 -15.36
CA ARG A 778 -37.82 20.67 -14.43
C ARG A 778 -36.68 21.64 -14.68
N LYS A 779 -36.40 22.51 -13.71
CA LYS A 779 -35.40 23.58 -13.83
C LYS A 779 -34.09 23.31 -13.10
N LYS A 780 -34.08 22.45 -12.08
CA LYS A 780 -32.91 22.21 -11.22
C LYS A 780 -32.14 20.94 -11.63
N VAL A 781 -30.94 21.10 -12.19
CA VAL A 781 -30.06 20.00 -12.62
C VAL A 781 -28.95 19.80 -11.58
N GLY A 782 -28.95 18.65 -10.91
CA GLY A 782 -27.93 18.24 -9.96
C GLY A 782 -26.75 17.56 -10.63
N ILE A 783 -25.53 17.98 -10.30
CA ILE A 783 -24.28 17.40 -10.79
C ILE A 783 -23.32 17.11 -9.63
N VAL A 784 -22.71 15.92 -9.66
CA VAL A 784 -21.56 15.58 -8.82
C VAL A 784 -20.29 15.74 -9.67
N TRP A 785 -19.25 16.35 -9.12
CA TRP A 785 -18.01 16.59 -9.85
C TRP A 785 -16.79 16.63 -8.91
N ASN A 786 -15.62 16.29 -9.42
CA ASN A 786 -14.35 16.38 -8.72
C ASN A 786 -13.59 17.66 -9.10
N SER A 787 -13.32 18.50 -8.11
CA SER A 787 -12.58 19.76 -8.31
C SER A 787 -11.11 19.58 -8.67
N SER A 788 -10.55 18.39 -8.45
CA SER A 788 -9.18 18.04 -8.83
C SER A 788 -9.08 17.52 -10.28
N GLU A 789 -10.21 17.29 -10.97
CA GLU A 789 -10.25 16.80 -12.35
C GLU A 789 -10.50 17.94 -13.35
N ALA A 790 -9.52 18.23 -14.20
CA ALA A 790 -9.62 19.30 -15.20
C ALA A 790 -10.75 19.08 -16.22
N ASN A 791 -11.08 17.81 -16.56
CA ASN A 791 -12.23 17.46 -17.40
C ASN A 791 -13.55 17.85 -16.74
N SER A 792 -13.71 17.52 -15.47
CA SER A 792 -14.93 17.78 -14.71
C SER A 792 -15.17 19.27 -14.55
N GLU A 793 -14.11 20.03 -14.28
CA GLU A 793 -14.16 21.49 -14.25
C GLU A 793 -14.53 22.08 -15.63
N ALA A 794 -13.92 21.59 -16.72
CA ALA A 794 -14.21 22.07 -18.08
C ALA A 794 -15.66 21.82 -18.49
N VAL A 795 -16.18 20.63 -18.17
CA VAL A 795 -17.60 20.29 -18.42
C VAL A 795 -18.52 21.14 -17.56
N LEU A 796 -18.22 21.30 -16.26
CA LEU A 796 -19.05 22.09 -15.37
C LEU A 796 -19.12 23.56 -15.78
N LEU A 797 -18.00 24.16 -16.20
CA LEU A 797 -17.97 25.54 -16.71
C LEU A 797 -18.90 25.71 -17.93
N LYS A 798 -18.89 24.73 -18.84
CA LYS A 798 -19.74 24.74 -20.03
C LYS A 798 -21.21 24.50 -19.68
N ILE A 799 -21.48 23.63 -18.72
CA ILE A 799 -22.82 23.42 -18.16
C ILE A 799 -23.34 24.72 -17.54
N ARG A 800 -22.58 25.39 -16.67
CA ARG A 800 -22.98 26.68 -16.07
C ARG A 800 -23.33 27.73 -17.13
N THR A 801 -22.45 27.88 -18.11
CA THR A 801 -22.62 28.86 -19.19
C THR A 801 -23.87 28.59 -20.03
N GLN A 802 -24.12 27.32 -20.35
CA GLN A 802 -25.24 26.95 -21.20
C GLN A 802 -26.57 26.83 -20.44
N ALA A 803 -26.53 26.40 -19.18
CA ALA A 803 -27.69 26.34 -18.29
C ALA A 803 -28.30 27.73 -18.07
N ALA A 804 -27.45 28.77 -17.95
CA ALA A 804 -27.89 30.16 -17.88
C ALA A 804 -28.68 30.59 -19.14
N LYS A 805 -28.33 30.08 -20.33
CA LYS A 805 -29.04 30.36 -21.59
C LYS A 805 -30.32 29.55 -21.74
N THR A 806 -30.34 28.31 -21.22
CA THR A 806 -31.50 27.42 -21.33
C THR A 806 -32.53 27.62 -20.22
N GLY A 807 -32.20 28.39 -19.18
CA GLY A 807 -33.08 28.67 -18.03
C GLY A 807 -33.05 27.57 -16.97
N LEU A 808 -32.00 26.75 -16.95
CA LEU A 808 -31.76 25.70 -15.97
C LEU A 808 -30.86 26.23 -14.83
N GLU A 809 -31.17 25.87 -13.60
CA GLU A 809 -30.37 26.11 -12.40
C GLU A 809 -29.50 24.87 -12.14
N VAL A 810 -28.18 25.06 -12.02
CA VAL A 810 -27.23 23.98 -11.75
C VAL A 810 -26.99 23.88 -10.25
N ILE A 811 -27.19 22.69 -9.69
CA ILE A 811 -26.96 22.38 -8.28
C ILE A 811 -25.77 21.45 -8.20
N GLU A 812 -24.75 21.86 -7.45
CA GLU A 812 -23.46 21.17 -7.46
C GLU A 812 -23.18 20.48 -6.12
N ALA A 813 -22.50 19.35 -6.21
CA ALA A 813 -21.86 18.67 -5.08
C ALA A 813 -20.45 18.23 -5.49
N THR A 814 -19.46 18.68 -4.74
CA THR A 814 -18.05 18.37 -5.02
C THR A 814 -17.63 17.11 -4.26
N VAL A 815 -16.83 16.26 -4.91
CA VAL A 815 -16.21 15.07 -4.31
C VAL A 815 -14.71 15.07 -4.57
N THR A 816 -13.94 14.38 -3.74
CA THR A 816 -12.51 14.12 -3.98
C THR A 816 -12.17 12.65 -4.17
N SER A 817 -13.10 11.76 -3.84
CA SER A 817 -12.93 10.31 -3.93
C SER A 817 -14.25 9.60 -4.28
N PRO A 818 -14.21 8.38 -4.86
CA PRO A 818 -15.42 7.63 -5.19
C PRO A 818 -16.31 7.32 -3.97
N ALA A 819 -15.72 7.20 -2.78
CA ALA A 819 -16.44 6.91 -1.54
C ALA A 819 -17.44 8.01 -1.14
N GLU A 820 -17.21 9.26 -1.56
CA GLU A 820 -18.05 10.42 -1.22
C GLU A 820 -19.29 10.55 -2.13
N VAL A 821 -19.32 9.87 -3.28
CA VAL A 821 -20.34 10.03 -4.32
C VAL A 821 -21.75 9.76 -3.80
N LEU A 822 -21.91 8.79 -2.90
CA LEU A 822 -23.22 8.47 -2.31
C LEU A 822 -23.78 9.64 -1.48
N GLU A 823 -22.93 10.28 -0.68
CA GLU A 823 -23.33 11.41 0.16
C GLU A 823 -23.55 12.67 -0.68
N ALA A 824 -22.68 12.92 -1.66
CA ALA A 824 -22.83 14.01 -2.62
C ALA A 824 -24.17 13.92 -3.38
N ALA A 825 -24.54 12.72 -3.86
CA ALA A 825 -25.83 12.48 -4.50
C ALA A 825 -27.01 12.79 -3.55
N ARG A 826 -26.94 12.36 -2.28
CA ARG A 826 -27.96 12.69 -1.27
C ARG A 826 -28.05 14.19 -1.01
N SER A 827 -26.92 14.90 -1.01
CA SER A 827 -26.90 16.36 -0.89
C SER A 827 -27.64 17.04 -2.05
N LEU A 828 -27.54 16.53 -3.28
CA LEU A 828 -28.28 17.08 -4.42
C LEU A 828 -29.80 16.94 -4.23
N VAL A 829 -30.26 15.80 -3.70
CA VAL A 829 -31.68 15.59 -3.35
C VAL A 829 -32.13 16.59 -2.29
N ASN A 830 -31.34 16.77 -1.24
CA ASN A 830 -31.64 17.74 -0.17
C ASN A 830 -31.73 19.18 -0.70
N LYS A 831 -30.93 19.52 -1.72
CA LYS A 831 -30.98 20.80 -2.44
C LYS A 831 -32.11 20.87 -3.48
N LYS A 832 -32.99 19.86 -3.55
CA LYS A 832 -34.13 19.75 -4.47
C LYS A 832 -33.75 19.68 -5.94
N ALA A 833 -32.66 19.02 -6.28
CA ALA A 833 -32.36 18.68 -7.67
C ALA A 833 -33.49 17.83 -8.28
N GLN A 834 -33.91 18.18 -9.49
CA GLN A 834 -35.03 17.56 -10.19
C GLN A 834 -34.58 16.65 -11.33
N VAL A 835 -33.35 16.84 -11.82
CA VAL A 835 -32.69 16.01 -12.83
C VAL A 835 -31.26 15.80 -12.35
N PHE A 836 -30.73 14.59 -12.48
CA PHE A 836 -29.31 14.31 -12.22
C PHE A 836 -28.55 14.26 -13.54
N LEU A 837 -27.37 14.87 -13.60
CA LEU A 837 -26.51 14.88 -14.78
C LEU A 837 -25.12 14.34 -14.43
N ASN A 838 -24.74 13.23 -15.05
CA ASN A 838 -23.34 12.80 -15.09
C ASN A 838 -22.63 13.52 -16.25
N GLY A 839 -21.63 14.33 -15.90
CA GLY A 839 -20.83 15.12 -16.82
C GLY A 839 -19.60 14.41 -17.39
N GLY A 840 -19.39 13.12 -17.12
CA GLY A 840 -18.18 12.39 -17.55
C GLY A 840 -17.00 12.62 -16.61
N ASP A 841 -17.29 12.64 -15.31
CA ASP A 841 -16.30 12.75 -14.23
C ASP A 841 -15.80 11.34 -13.87
N ASN A 842 -14.49 11.13 -13.85
CA ASN A 842 -13.93 9.78 -13.68
C ASN A 842 -14.21 9.26 -12.26
N THR A 843 -14.09 10.13 -11.24
CA THR A 843 -14.38 9.80 -9.84
C THR A 843 -15.84 9.35 -9.63
N LEU A 844 -16.81 10.05 -10.23
CA LEU A 844 -18.23 9.71 -10.24
C LEU A 844 -18.45 8.38 -10.95
N ASN A 845 -17.85 8.21 -12.13
CA ASN A 845 -18.02 7.03 -12.98
C ASN A 845 -17.64 5.72 -12.25
N VAL A 846 -16.61 5.74 -11.42
CA VAL A 846 -16.21 4.61 -10.56
C VAL A 846 -17.34 4.20 -9.59
N SER A 847 -18.10 5.15 -9.08
CA SER A 847 -19.21 4.93 -8.12
C SER A 847 -20.58 5.30 -8.67
N PHE A 848 -20.77 5.18 -9.99
CA PHE A 848 -21.99 5.57 -10.70
C PHE A 848 -23.25 4.87 -10.16
N ASP A 849 -23.12 3.61 -9.73
CA ASP A 849 -24.24 2.83 -9.17
C ASP A 849 -24.81 3.47 -7.88
N SER A 850 -23.96 4.11 -7.06
CA SER A 850 -24.39 4.86 -5.88
C SER A 850 -25.15 6.13 -6.26
N PHE A 851 -24.71 6.82 -7.31
CA PHE A 851 -25.36 8.02 -7.85
C PHE A 851 -26.77 7.71 -8.39
N VAL A 852 -26.89 6.65 -9.19
CA VAL A 852 -28.18 6.17 -9.73
C VAL A 852 -29.09 5.66 -8.62
N LYS A 853 -28.57 4.93 -7.64
CA LYS A 853 -29.37 4.43 -6.51
C LYS A 853 -30.12 5.56 -5.80
N VAL A 854 -29.44 6.67 -5.50
CA VAL A 854 -30.07 7.82 -4.84
C VAL A 854 -31.11 8.48 -5.76
N ALA A 855 -30.83 8.59 -7.05
CA ALA A 855 -31.79 9.11 -8.02
C ALA A 855 -33.05 8.23 -8.12
N ASP A 856 -32.88 6.90 -8.12
CA ASP A 856 -33.95 5.91 -8.19
C ASP A 856 -34.86 5.94 -6.97
N GLU A 857 -34.28 6.01 -5.77
CA GLU A 857 -35.00 6.16 -4.49
C GLU A 857 -35.90 7.40 -4.47
N ASN A 858 -35.57 8.44 -5.25
CA ASN A 858 -36.26 9.73 -5.29
C ASN A 858 -36.99 10.00 -6.62
N LYS A 859 -37.05 9.03 -7.55
CA LYS A 859 -37.66 9.18 -8.90
C LYS A 859 -37.11 10.38 -9.70
N ILE A 860 -35.80 10.60 -9.61
CA ILE A 860 -35.09 11.64 -10.35
C ILE A 860 -34.49 11.02 -11.62
N PRO A 861 -34.78 11.52 -12.84
CA PRO A 861 -34.15 11.01 -14.05
C PRO A 861 -32.66 11.36 -14.08
N VAL A 862 -31.83 10.37 -14.42
CA VAL A 862 -30.39 10.52 -14.61
C VAL A 862 -30.07 10.65 -16.09
N PHE A 863 -29.43 11.74 -16.47
CA PHE A 863 -28.85 11.94 -17.80
C PHE A 863 -27.33 11.75 -17.71
N SER A 864 -26.73 11.14 -18.73
CA SER A 864 -25.28 10.90 -18.74
C SER A 864 -24.68 11.24 -20.10
N VAL A 865 -23.48 11.79 -20.11
CA VAL A 865 -22.71 12.02 -21.35
C VAL A 865 -21.89 10.80 -21.78
N ASP A 866 -21.96 9.70 -21.03
CA ASP A 866 -21.22 8.46 -21.30
C ASP A 866 -22.20 7.32 -21.65
N SER A 867 -22.06 6.75 -22.86
CA SER A 867 -22.95 5.77 -23.51
C SER A 867 -23.22 4.52 -22.68
N GLU A 868 -22.23 4.09 -21.93
CA GLU A 868 -22.17 2.82 -21.22
C GLU A 868 -23.11 2.83 -20.01
N PHE A 869 -23.44 4.02 -19.49
CA PHE A 869 -24.32 4.16 -18.34
C PHE A 869 -25.81 4.12 -18.68
N ILE A 870 -26.20 4.01 -19.96
CA ILE A 870 -27.61 3.79 -20.33
C ILE A 870 -28.15 2.48 -19.73
N GLU A 871 -27.30 1.45 -19.66
CA GLU A 871 -27.64 0.14 -19.09
C GLU A 871 -27.50 0.11 -17.55
N LYS A 872 -26.82 1.10 -16.96
CA LYS A 872 -26.65 1.26 -15.51
C LYS A 872 -27.70 2.15 -14.85
N GLY A 873 -28.81 2.41 -15.52
CA GLY A 873 -29.92 3.18 -14.94
C GLY A 873 -29.94 4.67 -15.29
N SER A 874 -29.21 5.10 -16.34
CA SER A 874 -29.45 6.41 -16.95
C SER A 874 -30.75 6.40 -17.76
N PHE A 875 -31.57 7.43 -17.60
CA PHE A 875 -32.78 7.67 -18.38
C PHE A 875 -32.48 8.00 -19.84
N ALA A 876 -31.48 8.86 -20.09
CA ALA A 876 -31.03 9.17 -21.44
C ALA A 876 -29.52 9.43 -21.45
N VAL A 877 -28.89 9.13 -22.57
CA VAL A 877 -27.48 9.39 -22.81
C VAL A 877 -27.29 10.14 -24.11
N LEU A 878 -26.47 11.18 -24.10
CA LEU A 878 -25.99 11.86 -25.29
C LEU A 878 -24.50 12.14 -25.13
N GLY A 879 -23.68 11.32 -25.79
CA GLY A 879 -22.24 11.25 -25.54
C GLY A 879 -21.40 10.96 -26.78
N PRO A 880 -20.06 11.12 -26.72
CA PRO A 880 -19.16 10.61 -27.75
C PRO A 880 -19.24 9.08 -27.88
N ASP A 881 -18.96 8.55 -29.08
CA ASP A 881 -18.72 7.12 -29.27
C ASP A 881 -17.28 6.78 -28.85
N TYR A 882 -17.10 6.15 -27.68
CA TYR A 882 -15.76 5.89 -27.12
C TYR A 882 -14.98 4.81 -27.85
N PHE A 883 -15.64 3.85 -28.49
CA PHE A 883 -14.98 2.90 -29.39
C PHE A 883 -14.42 3.63 -30.61
N GLN A 884 -15.24 4.51 -31.22
CA GLN A 884 -14.79 5.36 -32.33
C GLN A 884 -13.66 6.30 -31.91
N THR A 885 -13.74 6.89 -30.73
CA THR A 885 -12.68 7.74 -30.15
C THR A 885 -11.36 6.98 -30.03
N GLY A 886 -11.43 5.73 -29.55
CA GLY A 886 -10.27 4.84 -29.49
C GLY A 886 -9.72 4.46 -30.86
N TYR A 887 -10.60 4.16 -31.81
CA TYR A 887 -10.23 3.82 -33.18
C TYR A 887 -9.54 4.99 -33.90
N GLU A 888 -10.06 6.21 -33.75
CA GLU A 888 -9.43 7.44 -34.26
C GLU A 888 -8.07 7.68 -33.60
N GLY A 889 -7.97 7.53 -32.27
CA GLY A 889 -6.70 7.64 -31.54
C GLY A 889 -5.67 6.58 -31.96
N GLY A 890 -6.11 5.34 -32.22
CA GLY A 890 -5.27 4.27 -32.73
C GLY A 890 -4.76 4.51 -34.16
N ASN A 891 -5.55 5.18 -35.01
CA ASN A 891 -5.08 5.61 -36.33
C ASN A 891 -4.00 6.70 -36.24
N TYR A 892 -4.12 7.64 -35.28
CA TYR A 892 -3.03 8.59 -34.99
C TYR A 892 -1.78 7.86 -34.54
N LEU A 893 -1.92 6.88 -33.64
CA LEU A 893 -0.81 6.07 -33.17
C LEU A 893 -0.13 5.29 -34.31
N ALA A 894 -0.91 4.69 -35.21
CA ALA A 894 -0.40 3.96 -36.37
C ALA A 894 0.39 4.88 -37.33
N LYS A 895 -0.09 6.10 -37.58
CA LYS A 895 0.63 7.11 -38.36
C LYS A 895 1.98 7.48 -37.75
N VAL A 896 2.00 7.69 -36.44
CA VAL A 896 3.22 8.02 -35.70
C VAL A 896 4.23 6.86 -35.70
N LEU A 897 3.75 5.61 -35.57
CA LEU A 897 4.56 4.40 -35.72
C LEU A 897 5.09 4.25 -37.15
N GLY A 898 4.30 4.65 -38.15
CA GLY A 898 4.68 4.69 -39.56
C GLY A 898 5.70 5.77 -39.92
N GLY A 899 6.12 6.59 -38.95
CA GLY A 899 7.15 7.61 -39.13
C GLY A 899 6.62 9.00 -39.46
N GLU A 900 5.31 9.22 -39.44
CA GLU A 900 4.73 10.56 -39.59
C GLU A 900 5.14 11.46 -38.41
N ASP A 901 5.48 12.71 -38.71
CA ASP A 901 5.88 13.68 -37.70
C ASP A 901 4.65 14.13 -36.90
N ILE A 902 4.72 13.98 -35.58
CA ILE A 902 3.64 14.40 -34.67
C ILE A 902 3.34 15.88 -34.82
N ALA A 903 4.34 16.73 -35.08
CA ALA A 903 4.15 18.16 -35.23
C ALA A 903 3.21 18.55 -36.40
N ASN A 904 3.01 17.65 -37.37
CA ASN A 904 2.14 17.86 -38.51
C ASN A 904 0.74 17.24 -38.33
N LEU A 905 0.51 16.53 -37.21
CA LEU A 905 -0.76 15.87 -36.91
C LEU A 905 -1.63 16.77 -36.00
N PRO A 906 -2.63 17.48 -36.55
CA PRO A 906 -3.47 18.35 -35.74
C PRO A 906 -4.27 17.55 -34.72
N ILE A 907 -4.62 18.13 -33.57
CA ILE A 907 -5.49 17.47 -32.59
C ILE A 907 -6.87 17.23 -33.19
N GLY A 908 -7.26 15.95 -33.22
CA GLY A 908 -8.57 15.52 -33.66
C GLY A 908 -9.65 15.72 -32.59
N GLN A 909 -10.90 15.72 -33.01
CA GLN A 909 -12.07 15.70 -32.13
C GLN A 909 -13.07 14.69 -32.67
N THR A 910 -13.45 13.71 -31.86
CA THR A 910 -14.49 12.75 -32.23
C THR A 910 -15.84 13.47 -32.30
N LYS A 911 -16.43 13.47 -33.51
CA LYS A 911 -17.73 14.10 -33.80
C LYS A 911 -18.90 13.13 -33.68
N LYS A 912 -18.61 11.83 -33.79
CA LYS A 912 -19.64 10.79 -33.72
C LYS A 912 -20.18 10.72 -32.30
N THR A 913 -21.47 10.99 -32.16
CA THR A 913 -22.17 10.96 -30.87
C THR A 913 -23.27 9.90 -30.88
N LEU A 914 -23.54 9.34 -29.71
CA LEU A 914 -24.57 8.35 -29.47
C LEU A 914 -25.62 8.97 -28.56
N PHE A 915 -26.83 9.11 -29.09
CA PHE A 915 -28.05 9.39 -28.39
C PHE A 915 -28.78 8.07 -28.10
N MET A 916 -28.98 7.79 -26.82
CA MET A 916 -29.68 6.61 -26.34
C MET A 916 -30.74 7.01 -25.32
N ILE A 917 -31.86 6.29 -25.28
CA ILE A 917 -32.94 6.57 -24.33
C ILE A 917 -33.46 5.27 -23.71
N ASN A 918 -33.83 5.33 -22.43
CA ASN A 918 -34.32 4.21 -21.66
C ASN A 918 -35.78 4.39 -21.24
N LEU A 919 -36.68 3.82 -22.03
CA LEU A 919 -38.12 3.87 -21.83
C LEU A 919 -38.59 3.00 -20.66
N ASP A 920 -37.78 2.03 -20.20
CA ASP A 920 -38.09 1.28 -18.97
C ASP A 920 -38.07 2.20 -17.76
N ILE A 921 -37.14 3.15 -17.71
CA ILE A 921 -37.06 4.16 -16.64
C ILE A 921 -38.20 5.18 -16.78
N ALA A 922 -38.51 5.60 -18.01
CA ALA A 922 -39.67 6.46 -18.28
C ALA A 922 -40.94 5.86 -17.68
N ARG A 923 -41.21 4.58 -17.95
CA ARG A 923 -42.36 3.87 -17.36
C ARG A 923 -42.25 3.69 -15.86
N LYS A 924 -41.08 3.31 -15.35
CA LYS A 924 -40.83 3.11 -13.91
C LYS A 924 -41.17 4.37 -13.10
N TYR A 925 -40.86 5.55 -13.63
CA TYR A 925 -41.12 6.82 -12.96
C TYR A 925 -42.40 7.52 -13.40
N GLY A 926 -43.10 7.00 -14.41
CA GLY A 926 -44.34 7.57 -14.96
C GLY A 926 -44.12 8.82 -15.82
N PHE A 927 -43.01 8.87 -16.56
CA PHE A 927 -42.70 9.95 -17.50
C PHE A 927 -43.24 9.64 -18.88
N GLU A 928 -43.89 10.62 -19.50
CA GLU A 928 -44.25 10.57 -20.91
C GLU A 928 -43.09 11.14 -21.74
N VAL A 929 -42.72 10.43 -22.80
CA VAL A 929 -41.66 10.85 -23.73
C VAL A 929 -42.25 10.92 -25.12
N ASP A 930 -42.10 12.06 -25.78
CA ASP A 930 -42.58 12.24 -27.14
C ASP A 930 -41.92 11.24 -28.10
N ASN A 931 -42.74 10.56 -28.92
CA ASN A 931 -42.30 9.64 -29.95
C ASN A 931 -41.32 10.27 -30.95
N ALA A 932 -41.40 11.58 -31.19
CA ALA A 932 -40.44 12.31 -32.01
C ALA A 932 -39.02 12.22 -31.41
N ILE A 933 -38.88 12.30 -30.09
CA ILE A 933 -37.60 12.17 -29.38
C ILE A 933 -37.10 10.73 -29.45
N VAL A 934 -37.98 9.75 -29.22
CA VAL A 934 -37.63 8.32 -29.29
C VAL A 934 -37.08 7.95 -30.67
N LYS A 935 -37.67 8.47 -31.75
CA LYS A 935 -37.20 8.23 -33.13
C LYS A 935 -35.81 8.80 -33.43
N ARG A 936 -35.34 9.81 -32.68
CA ARG A 936 -33.98 10.35 -32.83
C ARG A 936 -32.91 9.48 -32.18
N ALA A 937 -33.29 8.62 -31.23
CA ALA A 937 -32.33 7.79 -30.48
C ALA A 937 -31.80 6.65 -31.36
N GLN A 938 -30.47 6.51 -31.41
CA GLN A 938 -29.83 5.38 -32.11
C GLN A 938 -30.00 4.07 -31.34
N LYS A 939 -30.20 4.14 -30.01
CA LYS A 939 -30.51 2.98 -29.17
C LYS A 939 -31.65 3.32 -28.22
N VAL A 940 -32.73 2.56 -28.30
CA VAL A 940 -33.88 2.65 -27.39
C VAL A 940 -33.90 1.40 -26.53
N ILE A 941 -33.79 1.57 -25.21
CA ILE A 941 -34.07 0.50 -24.25
C ILE A 941 -35.56 0.51 -23.98
N ASP A 942 -36.29 -0.39 -24.62
CA ASP A 942 -37.72 -0.60 -24.41
C ASP A 942 -38.00 -2.09 -24.27
N SER A 943 -38.11 -2.55 -23.02
CA SER A 943 -38.46 -3.94 -22.74
C SER A 943 -39.90 -4.32 -23.14
N SER A 944 -40.76 -3.33 -23.46
CA SER A 944 -42.15 -3.52 -23.89
C SER A 944 -42.34 -3.52 -25.42
N ALA A 945 -41.44 -2.90 -26.20
CA ALA A 945 -41.52 -2.93 -27.68
C ALA A 945 -41.24 -4.33 -28.27
N LYS A 946 -40.61 -5.23 -27.51
CA LYS A 946 -40.46 -6.65 -27.85
C LYS A 946 -41.76 -7.47 -27.68
N VAL A 947 -42.89 -6.84 -27.36
CA VAL A 947 -44.16 -7.53 -27.02
C VAL A 947 -45.15 -7.62 -28.20
N ILE A 948 -44.93 -6.93 -29.33
CA ILE A 948 -45.98 -6.82 -30.37
C ILE A 948 -45.72 -7.66 -31.64
N ALA A 949 -44.60 -8.37 -31.74
CA ALA A 949 -44.44 -9.39 -32.79
C ALA A 949 -43.68 -10.60 -32.23
N ALA A 950 -44.38 -11.74 -32.19
CA ALA A 950 -43.97 -13.05 -31.67
C ALA A 950 -44.16 -13.26 -30.15
N GLY A 951 -45.38 -13.63 -29.77
CA GLY A 951 -45.67 -14.29 -28.48
C GLY A 951 -45.38 -13.45 -27.22
N PRO A 952 -45.73 -13.96 -26.03
CA PRO A 952 -45.42 -13.25 -24.79
C PRO A 952 -43.91 -13.00 -24.68
N PRO A 953 -43.46 -11.82 -24.19
CA PRO A 953 -42.04 -11.49 -24.14
C PRO A 953 -41.33 -12.49 -23.23
N VAL A 954 -40.47 -13.31 -23.81
CA VAL A 954 -39.54 -14.10 -23.03
C VAL A 954 -38.61 -13.09 -22.34
N ARG A 955 -38.85 -12.83 -21.04
CA ARG A 955 -38.00 -12.03 -20.16
C ARG A 955 -36.54 -12.31 -20.53
N LYS A 956 -35.81 -11.28 -20.98
CA LYS A 956 -34.40 -11.43 -21.34
C LYS A 956 -33.66 -11.90 -20.11
N LYS A 957 -33.20 -13.15 -20.14
CA LYS A 957 -32.58 -13.79 -18.99
C LYS A 957 -31.18 -13.21 -18.81
N ARG A 958 -30.68 -13.13 -17.58
CA ARG A 958 -29.35 -12.57 -17.27
C ARG A 958 -28.47 -13.62 -16.64
N LEU A 959 -27.25 -13.74 -17.14
CA LEU A 959 -26.20 -14.60 -16.61
C LEU A 959 -25.07 -13.72 -16.06
N ALA A 960 -24.67 -13.93 -14.81
CA ALA A 960 -23.50 -13.26 -14.24
C ALA A 960 -22.27 -14.16 -14.38
N LEU A 961 -21.23 -13.71 -15.07
CA LEU A 961 -19.92 -14.37 -15.08
C LEU A 961 -19.03 -13.67 -14.05
N PHE A 962 -18.88 -14.24 -12.86
CA PHE A 962 -18.22 -13.61 -11.73
C PHE A 962 -16.84 -14.21 -11.46
N LEU A 963 -15.81 -13.36 -11.55
CA LEU A 963 -14.42 -13.66 -11.25
C LEU A 963 -13.97 -12.94 -9.98
N PHE A 964 -13.11 -13.59 -9.18
CA PHE A 964 -12.54 -12.93 -7.99
C PHE A 964 -11.41 -11.96 -8.33
N SER A 965 -10.54 -12.35 -9.26
CA SER A 965 -9.41 -11.56 -9.76
C SER A 965 -9.02 -12.01 -11.17
N GLU A 966 -8.31 -11.15 -11.92
CA GLU A 966 -7.90 -11.40 -13.30
C GLU A 966 -6.40 -11.68 -13.42
N TYR A 967 -6.05 -12.95 -13.51
CA TYR A 967 -4.71 -13.46 -13.87
C TYR A 967 -4.85 -14.55 -14.94
N ILE A 968 -3.75 -15.01 -15.52
CA ILE A 968 -3.74 -15.77 -16.79
C ILE A 968 -4.73 -16.93 -16.83
N SER A 969 -4.68 -17.84 -15.84
CA SER A 969 -5.60 -19.00 -15.82
C SER A 969 -7.07 -18.60 -15.68
N MET A 970 -7.39 -17.54 -14.92
CA MET A 970 -8.78 -17.07 -14.81
C MET A 970 -9.27 -16.43 -16.10
N ARG A 971 -8.41 -15.72 -16.83
CA ARG A 971 -8.75 -15.20 -18.16
C ARG A 971 -8.94 -16.33 -19.17
N GLU A 972 -8.06 -17.33 -19.18
CA GLU A 972 -8.18 -18.50 -20.05
C GLU A 972 -9.50 -19.25 -19.81
N THR A 973 -9.89 -19.43 -18.54
CA THR A 973 -11.19 -20.03 -18.19
C THR A 973 -12.37 -19.16 -18.60
N ALA A 974 -12.34 -17.86 -18.34
CA ALA A 974 -13.42 -16.95 -18.76
C ALA A 974 -13.57 -16.91 -20.28
N GLN A 975 -12.46 -16.91 -21.00
CA GLN A 975 -12.43 -17.01 -22.46
C GLN A 975 -13.05 -18.33 -22.92
N GLY A 976 -12.64 -19.46 -22.36
CA GLY A 976 -13.21 -20.77 -22.70
C GLY A 976 -14.71 -20.88 -22.42
N VAL A 977 -15.20 -20.28 -21.32
CA VAL A 977 -16.64 -20.17 -21.03
C VAL A 977 -17.35 -19.34 -22.11
N THR A 978 -16.80 -18.17 -22.41
CA THR A 978 -17.40 -17.23 -23.37
C THR A 978 -17.46 -17.84 -24.77
N GLU A 979 -16.34 -18.37 -25.26
CA GLU A 979 -16.24 -18.99 -26.59
C GLU A 979 -17.21 -20.16 -26.75
N GLU A 980 -17.33 -21.03 -25.76
CA GLU A 980 -18.22 -22.20 -25.85
C GLU A 980 -19.70 -21.79 -25.82
N LEU A 981 -20.10 -20.86 -24.93
CA LEU A 981 -21.47 -20.36 -24.86
C LEU A 981 -21.89 -19.57 -26.11
N GLU A 982 -20.95 -18.87 -26.74
CA GLU A 982 -21.16 -18.20 -28.02
C GLU A 982 -21.28 -19.22 -29.16
N ARG A 983 -20.38 -20.23 -29.19
CA ARG A 983 -20.33 -21.29 -30.20
C ARG A 983 -21.58 -22.15 -30.21
N SER A 984 -22.08 -22.55 -29.04
CA SER A 984 -23.31 -23.35 -28.94
C SER A 984 -24.56 -22.54 -29.32
N GLY A 985 -24.47 -21.21 -29.30
CA GLY A 985 -25.59 -20.32 -29.56
C GLY A 985 -26.65 -20.32 -28.45
N ILE A 986 -26.41 -20.99 -27.33
CA ILE A 986 -27.37 -21.18 -26.23
C ILE A 986 -27.88 -19.84 -25.69
N LEU A 987 -27.00 -18.84 -25.62
CA LEU A 987 -27.33 -17.49 -25.15
C LEU A 987 -28.31 -16.79 -26.10
N ARG A 988 -28.15 -16.97 -27.41
CA ARG A 988 -29.08 -16.42 -28.41
C ARG A 988 -30.39 -17.19 -28.42
N GLN A 989 -30.35 -18.52 -28.36
CA GLN A 989 -31.52 -19.39 -28.33
C GLN A 989 -32.44 -19.10 -27.13
N HIS A 990 -31.87 -18.86 -25.96
CA HIS A 990 -32.62 -18.60 -24.72
C HIS A 990 -32.74 -17.10 -24.39
N ASN A 991 -32.33 -16.20 -25.29
CA ASN A 991 -32.35 -14.75 -25.10
C ASN A 991 -31.69 -14.30 -23.78
N ILE A 992 -30.47 -14.79 -23.52
CA ILE A 992 -29.66 -14.50 -22.33
C ILE A 992 -28.59 -13.44 -22.65
N THR A 993 -28.41 -12.46 -21.75
CA THR A 993 -27.20 -11.59 -21.71
C THR A 993 -26.26 -12.02 -20.61
N MET A 994 -24.96 -12.04 -20.91
CA MET A 994 -23.91 -12.34 -19.95
C MET A 994 -23.22 -11.05 -19.50
N ASP A 995 -23.18 -10.83 -18.18
CA ASP A 995 -22.49 -9.70 -17.55
C ASP A 995 -21.26 -10.21 -16.81
N THR A 996 -20.07 -9.75 -17.18
CA THR A 996 -18.84 -10.09 -16.46
C THR A 996 -18.65 -9.19 -15.24
N LYS A 997 -18.37 -9.80 -14.09
CA LYS A 997 -18.13 -9.12 -12.81
C LYS A 997 -16.76 -9.53 -12.28
N ASN A 998 -15.99 -8.57 -11.74
CA ASN A 998 -14.67 -8.83 -11.17
C ASN A 998 -14.52 -8.06 -9.85
N SER A 999 -14.08 -8.74 -8.79
CA SER A 999 -13.86 -8.13 -7.47
C SER A 999 -12.44 -7.64 -7.21
N GLN A 1000 -11.54 -7.69 -8.19
CA GLN A 1000 -10.18 -7.13 -8.12
C GLN A 1000 -9.36 -7.63 -6.91
N ASN A 1001 -9.51 -8.91 -6.56
CA ASN A 1001 -8.87 -9.53 -5.40
C ASN A 1001 -9.34 -8.98 -4.03
N ASP A 1002 -10.48 -8.28 -3.98
CA ASP A 1002 -11.07 -7.71 -2.77
C ASP A 1002 -12.32 -8.48 -2.33
N PHE A 1003 -12.28 -9.06 -1.13
CA PHE A 1003 -13.38 -9.84 -0.57
C PHE A 1003 -14.62 -9.00 -0.21
N TYR A 1004 -14.45 -7.74 0.17
CA TYR A 1004 -15.56 -6.85 0.50
C TYR A 1004 -16.32 -6.45 -0.77
N LEU A 1005 -15.59 -6.10 -1.83
CA LEU A 1005 -16.15 -5.87 -3.16
C LEU A 1005 -16.81 -7.13 -3.71
N ALA A 1006 -16.19 -8.31 -3.55
CA ALA A 1006 -16.79 -9.58 -3.92
C ALA A 1006 -18.14 -9.80 -3.22
N GLN A 1007 -18.22 -9.51 -1.92
CA GLN A 1007 -19.44 -9.67 -1.13
C GLN A 1007 -20.54 -8.72 -1.63
N SER A 1008 -20.18 -7.48 -1.96
CA SER A 1008 -21.08 -6.49 -2.56
C SER A 1008 -21.58 -6.95 -3.94
N ILE A 1009 -20.68 -7.43 -4.81
CA ILE A 1009 -21.03 -7.96 -6.13
C ILE A 1009 -21.99 -9.15 -6.02
N ALA A 1010 -21.72 -10.09 -5.11
CA ALA A 1010 -22.59 -11.24 -4.91
C ALA A 1010 -23.98 -10.82 -4.38
N GLN A 1011 -24.04 -9.88 -3.44
CA GLN A 1011 -25.32 -9.31 -3.00
C GLN A 1011 -26.06 -8.61 -4.13
N ASP A 1012 -25.34 -7.89 -4.99
CA ASP A 1012 -25.91 -7.20 -6.15
C ASP A 1012 -26.46 -8.19 -7.19
N ILE A 1013 -25.74 -9.27 -7.50
CA ILE A 1013 -26.21 -10.35 -8.39
C ILE A 1013 -27.53 -10.95 -7.87
N VAL A 1014 -27.60 -11.25 -6.57
CA VAL A 1014 -28.83 -11.81 -5.96
C VAL A 1014 -29.96 -10.78 -5.96
N ARG A 1015 -29.66 -9.52 -5.60
CA ARG A 1015 -30.63 -8.42 -5.55
C ARG A 1015 -31.20 -8.10 -6.93
N GLN A 1016 -30.37 -8.11 -7.96
CA GLN A 1016 -30.77 -7.87 -9.36
C GLN A 1016 -31.50 -9.05 -9.99
N LYS A 1017 -31.68 -10.16 -9.26
CA LYS A 1017 -32.42 -11.35 -9.70
C LYS A 1017 -31.90 -11.90 -11.04
N TYR A 1018 -30.58 -12.08 -11.14
CA TYR A 1018 -29.99 -12.82 -12.26
C TYR A 1018 -30.61 -14.21 -12.36
N ASP A 1019 -30.70 -14.73 -13.58
CA ASP A 1019 -31.33 -16.02 -13.87
C ASP A 1019 -30.33 -17.17 -13.80
N TYR A 1020 -29.06 -16.89 -14.08
CA TYR A 1020 -27.95 -17.85 -13.97
C TYR A 1020 -26.70 -17.15 -13.43
N ILE A 1021 -25.85 -17.92 -12.75
CA ILE A 1021 -24.55 -17.45 -12.26
C ILE A 1021 -23.49 -18.45 -12.68
N ILE A 1022 -22.40 -17.95 -13.25
CA ILE A 1022 -21.15 -18.68 -13.43
C ILE A 1022 -20.10 -18.03 -12.53
N THR A 1023 -19.54 -18.76 -11.57
CA THR A 1023 -18.38 -18.27 -10.79
C THR A 1023 -17.11 -18.96 -11.22
N LEU A 1024 -16.05 -18.17 -11.43
CA LEU A 1024 -14.71 -18.68 -11.70
C LEU A 1024 -13.81 -18.36 -10.50
N SER A 1025 -13.09 -19.38 -10.02
CA SER A 1025 -12.27 -19.42 -8.79
C SER A 1025 -13.01 -19.81 -7.51
N THR A 1026 -12.24 -20.32 -6.55
CA THR A 1026 -12.73 -20.75 -5.23
C THR A 1026 -13.26 -19.59 -4.38
N PRO A 1027 -12.59 -18.42 -4.30
CA PRO A 1027 -13.12 -17.27 -3.57
C PRO A 1027 -14.44 -16.74 -4.15
N ALA A 1028 -14.58 -16.70 -5.48
CA ALA A 1028 -15.83 -16.28 -6.13
C ALA A 1028 -16.98 -17.22 -5.79
N LEU A 1029 -16.76 -18.54 -5.85
CA LEU A 1029 -17.75 -19.53 -5.43
C LEU A 1029 -18.10 -19.36 -3.94
N GLN A 1030 -17.11 -19.15 -3.07
CA GLN A 1030 -17.33 -19.04 -1.62
C GLN A 1030 -18.26 -17.88 -1.28
N VAL A 1031 -17.95 -16.70 -1.82
CA VAL A 1031 -18.74 -15.50 -1.58
C VAL A 1031 -20.14 -15.64 -2.20
N MET A 1032 -20.21 -16.18 -3.42
CA MET A 1032 -21.48 -16.33 -4.12
C MET A 1032 -22.38 -17.40 -3.51
N ALA A 1033 -21.85 -18.56 -3.08
CA ALA A 1033 -22.63 -19.62 -2.42
C ALA A 1033 -23.16 -19.18 -1.05
N ASN A 1034 -22.46 -18.27 -0.37
CA ASN A 1034 -22.95 -17.66 0.87
C ASN A 1034 -24.12 -16.72 0.61
N ALA A 1035 -24.03 -15.87 -0.42
CA ALA A 1035 -25.08 -14.91 -0.77
C ALA A 1035 -26.28 -15.54 -1.50
N ASN A 1036 -26.03 -16.51 -2.38
CA ASN A 1036 -27.03 -17.11 -3.27
C ASN A 1036 -27.61 -18.41 -2.70
N LYS A 1037 -28.93 -18.44 -2.55
CA LYS A 1037 -29.67 -19.63 -2.08
C LYS A 1037 -30.70 -20.15 -3.09
N LYS A 1038 -30.82 -19.52 -4.26
CA LYS A 1038 -31.96 -19.76 -5.19
C LYS A 1038 -31.57 -19.78 -6.65
N ILE A 1039 -30.67 -18.90 -7.09
CA ILE A 1039 -30.33 -18.74 -8.50
C ILE A 1039 -29.48 -19.97 -8.91
N PRO A 1040 -29.77 -20.62 -10.05
CA PRO A 1040 -28.91 -21.65 -10.61
C PRO A 1040 -27.47 -21.15 -10.78
N HIS A 1041 -26.54 -21.84 -10.14
CA HIS A 1041 -25.15 -21.42 -9.99
C HIS A 1041 -24.23 -22.53 -10.45
N ILE A 1042 -23.48 -22.25 -11.50
CA ILE A 1042 -22.47 -23.13 -12.07
C ILE A 1042 -21.10 -22.59 -11.68
N PHE A 1043 -20.22 -23.41 -11.11
CA PHE A 1043 -18.85 -22.98 -10.84
C PHE A 1043 -17.84 -23.64 -11.79
N GLY A 1044 -16.73 -22.97 -12.03
CA GLY A 1044 -15.60 -23.47 -12.80
C GLY A 1044 -14.27 -23.04 -12.20
N ALA A 1045 -13.20 -23.79 -12.47
CA ALA A 1045 -11.87 -23.55 -11.92
C ALA A 1045 -11.84 -23.50 -10.37
N VAL A 1046 -12.63 -24.36 -9.72
CA VAL A 1046 -12.67 -24.48 -8.25
C VAL A 1046 -11.92 -25.73 -7.84
N THR A 1047 -10.93 -25.60 -6.95
CA THR A 1047 -10.06 -26.72 -6.59
C THR A 1047 -10.78 -27.79 -5.77
N ASP A 1048 -11.50 -27.40 -4.73
CA ASP A 1048 -12.15 -28.33 -3.80
C ASP A 1048 -13.47 -27.73 -3.29
N PRO A 1049 -14.59 -27.94 -4.02
CA PRO A 1049 -15.90 -27.46 -3.60
C PRO A 1049 -16.45 -28.20 -2.36
N TYR A 1050 -15.81 -29.31 -1.95
CA TYR A 1050 -16.29 -30.12 -0.83
C TYR A 1050 -15.85 -29.52 0.50
N ARG A 1051 -14.57 -29.14 0.62
CA ARG A 1051 -14.01 -28.52 1.83
C ARG A 1051 -14.69 -27.22 2.24
N MET A 1052 -15.18 -26.45 1.27
CA MET A 1052 -15.89 -25.19 1.52
C MET A 1052 -17.36 -25.36 1.92
N GLY A 1053 -17.85 -26.59 2.06
CA GLY A 1053 -19.23 -26.87 2.48
C GLY A 1053 -20.28 -26.63 1.39
N VAL A 1054 -19.87 -26.43 0.13
CA VAL A 1054 -20.78 -26.33 -1.02
C VAL A 1054 -21.29 -27.72 -1.44
N ALA A 1055 -20.49 -28.76 -1.21
CA ALA A 1055 -20.84 -30.14 -1.50
C ALA A 1055 -20.30 -31.12 -0.44
N LYS A 1056 -20.98 -32.24 -0.23
CA LYS A 1056 -20.49 -33.39 0.53
C LYS A 1056 -19.95 -34.50 -0.38
N SER A 1057 -20.53 -34.65 -1.57
CA SER A 1057 -20.09 -35.58 -2.61
C SER A 1057 -20.44 -35.01 -3.99
N SER A 1058 -20.04 -35.71 -5.06
CA SER A 1058 -20.36 -35.25 -6.43
C SER A 1058 -21.87 -35.19 -6.71
N THR A 1059 -22.70 -35.93 -5.97
CA THR A 1059 -24.16 -35.96 -6.13
C THR A 1059 -24.93 -35.37 -4.94
N ASP A 1060 -24.25 -35.13 -3.81
CA ASP A 1060 -24.81 -34.47 -2.62
C ASP A 1060 -24.18 -33.08 -2.46
N HIS A 1061 -24.81 -32.09 -3.08
CA HIS A 1061 -24.38 -30.69 -3.09
C HIS A 1061 -25.57 -29.74 -2.96
N LEU A 1062 -25.30 -28.46 -2.74
CA LEU A 1062 -26.36 -27.45 -2.59
C LEU A 1062 -27.35 -27.52 -3.77
N PRO A 1063 -28.68 -27.46 -3.53
CA PRO A 1063 -29.68 -27.75 -4.56
C PRO A 1063 -29.60 -26.85 -5.81
N ASN A 1064 -29.15 -25.60 -5.65
CA ASN A 1064 -29.04 -24.64 -6.74
C ASN A 1064 -27.62 -24.52 -7.31
N VAL A 1065 -26.65 -25.33 -6.85
CA VAL A 1065 -25.24 -25.21 -7.23
C VAL A 1065 -24.76 -26.50 -7.88
N THR A 1066 -24.09 -26.41 -9.02
CA THR A 1066 -23.33 -27.50 -9.64
C THR A 1066 -22.05 -26.92 -10.28
N GLY A 1067 -21.17 -27.72 -10.85
CA GLY A 1067 -19.99 -27.16 -11.50
C GLY A 1067 -18.87 -28.15 -11.82
N VAL A 1068 -17.78 -27.55 -12.30
CA VAL A 1068 -16.54 -28.21 -12.64
C VAL A 1068 -15.51 -27.94 -11.56
N ALA A 1069 -15.14 -29.01 -10.84
CA ALA A 1069 -14.01 -29.00 -9.93
C ALA A 1069 -12.71 -29.25 -10.71
N THR A 1070 -11.63 -28.57 -10.31
CA THR A 1070 -10.33 -28.60 -10.98
C THR A 1070 -9.23 -28.81 -9.95
N LEU A 1071 -9.27 -29.99 -9.31
CA LEU A 1071 -8.29 -30.36 -8.30
C LEU A 1071 -6.95 -30.71 -8.95
N GLN A 1072 -5.96 -29.84 -8.80
CA GLN A 1072 -4.70 -29.92 -9.56
C GLN A 1072 -3.96 -31.27 -9.41
N PRO A 1073 -3.26 -31.73 -10.47
CA PRO A 1073 -2.55 -33.01 -10.50
C PRO A 1073 -1.20 -32.93 -9.76
N VAL A 1074 -1.26 -32.59 -8.47
CA VAL A 1074 -0.11 -32.41 -7.58
C VAL A 1074 0.78 -33.65 -7.51
N GLU A 1075 0.16 -34.84 -7.41
CA GLU A 1075 0.90 -36.09 -7.35
C GLU A 1075 1.70 -36.34 -8.64
N THR A 1076 1.10 -36.09 -9.81
CA THR A 1076 1.79 -36.20 -11.10
C THR A 1076 2.99 -35.26 -11.16
N THR A 1077 2.84 -34.04 -10.66
CA THR A 1077 3.92 -33.05 -10.60
C THR A 1077 5.07 -33.54 -9.74
N ILE A 1078 4.79 -34.05 -8.54
CA ILE A 1078 5.82 -34.55 -7.62
C ILE A 1078 6.48 -35.84 -8.14
N ARG A 1079 5.73 -36.70 -8.83
CA ARG A 1079 6.31 -37.86 -9.54
C ARG A 1079 7.34 -37.41 -10.58
N VAL A 1080 6.98 -36.44 -11.42
CA VAL A 1080 7.90 -35.89 -12.44
C VAL A 1080 9.09 -35.17 -11.78
N MET A 1081 8.88 -34.47 -10.67
CA MET A 1081 9.97 -33.90 -9.88
C MET A 1081 10.97 -34.99 -9.45
N ARG A 1082 10.50 -36.16 -9.00
CA ARG A 1082 11.36 -37.29 -8.64
C ARG A 1082 12.05 -37.92 -9.85
N GLU A 1083 11.36 -38.07 -10.99
CA GLU A 1083 11.95 -38.60 -12.23
C GLU A 1083 13.07 -37.69 -12.77
N LEU A 1084 12.88 -36.37 -12.73
CA LEU A 1084 13.87 -35.39 -13.19
C LEU A 1084 15.01 -35.17 -12.19
N PHE A 1085 14.71 -35.23 -10.89
CA PHE A 1085 15.64 -34.95 -9.81
C PHE A 1085 15.68 -36.09 -8.79
N PRO A 1086 16.26 -37.26 -9.15
CA PRO A 1086 16.27 -38.43 -8.28
C PRO A 1086 17.01 -38.21 -6.96
N GLN A 1087 17.99 -37.29 -6.94
CA GLN A 1087 18.80 -36.97 -5.78
C GLN A 1087 18.24 -35.84 -4.89
N ALA A 1088 17.19 -35.14 -5.33
CA ALA A 1088 16.61 -34.04 -4.55
C ALA A 1088 15.91 -34.57 -3.29
N LYS A 1089 16.06 -33.87 -2.16
CA LYS A 1089 15.56 -34.28 -0.84
C LYS A 1089 14.50 -33.34 -0.31
N LYS A 1090 14.57 -32.04 -0.60
CA LYS A 1090 13.71 -31.01 -0.01
C LYS A 1090 12.89 -30.28 -1.06
N VAL A 1091 11.57 -30.21 -0.86
CA VAL A 1091 10.66 -29.42 -1.68
C VAL A 1091 10.15 -28.24 -0.85
N GLY A 1092 10.28 -27.03 -1.37
CA GLY A 1092 9.70 -25.83 -0.80
C GLY A 1092 8.33 -25.50 -1.40
N ILE A 1093 7.41 -25.06 -0.56
CA ILE A 1093 6.12 -24.51 -0.97
C ILE A 1093 5.79 -23.27 -0.14
N ILE A 1094 5.31 -22.23 -0.82
CA ILE A 1094 4.69 -21.05 -0.21
C ILE A 1094 3.21 -21.15 -0.51
N TRP A 1095 2.38 -20.89 0.49
CA TRP A 1095 0.94 -21.00 0.33
C TRP A 1095 0.19 -20.08 1.30
N ASN A 1096 -0.99 -19.65 0.91
CA ASN A 1096 -1.87 -18.80 1.69
C ASN A 1096 -2.94 -19.65 2.40
N PRO A 1097 -2.91 -19.75 3.74
CA PRO A 1097 -3.89 -20.54 4.49
C PRO A 1097 -5.31 -19.96 4.46
N ALA A 1098 -5.48 -18.68 4.12
CA ALA A 1098 -6.80 -18.08 3.92
C ALA A 1098 -7.48 -18.57 2.62
N GLU A 1099 -6.74 -19.20 1.70
CA GLU A 1099 -7.26 -19.72 0.45
C GLU A 1099 -7.54 -21.23 0.53
N ALA A 1100 -8.82 -21.62 0.54
CA ALA A 1100 -9.21 -23.04 0.58
C ALA A 1100 -8.67 -23.87 -0.60
N CYS A 1101 -8.48 -23.25 -1.76
CA CYS A 1101 -7.85 -23.91 -2.91
C CYS A 1101 -6.37 -24.22 -2.68
N SER A 1102 -5.66 -23.29 -2.03
CA SER A 1102 -4.26 -23.45 -1.68
C SER A 1102 -4.06 -24.51 -0.61
N GLU A 1103 -4.92 -24.51 0.42
CA GLU A 1103 -4.93 -25.52 1.47
C GLU A 1103 -5.16 -26.93 0.90
N ALA A 1104 -6.16 -27.11 0.03
CA ALA A 1104 -6.48 -28.39 -0.58
C ALA A 1104 -5.32 -28.96 -1.41
N CYS A 1105 -4.65 -28.13 -2.19
CA CYS A 1105 -3.47 -28.52 -2.94
C CYS A 1105 -2.29 -28.84 -2.02
N THR A 1106 -2.04 -28.02 -1.00
CA THR A 1106 -0.92 -28.20 -0.06
C THR A 1106 -1.06 -29.50 0.74
N TYR A 1107 -2.26 -29.90 1.13
CA TYR A 1107 -2.49 -31.20 1.75
C TYR A 1107 -2.15 -32.38 0.81
N LYS A 1108 -2.50 -32.27 -0.48
CA LYS A 1108 -2.05 -33.26 -1.47
C LYS A 1108 -0.54 -33.25 -1.66
N VAL A 1109 0.10 -32.08 -1.58
CA VAL A 1109 1.56 -31.98 -1.60
C VAL A 1109 2.15 -32.77 -0.44
N ARG A 1110 1.64 -32.60 0.79
CA ARG A 1110 2.09 -33.35 1.99
C ARG A 1110 1.99 -34.87 1.83
N ASP A 1111 0.94 -35.36 1.18
CA ASP A 1111 0.79 -36.80 0.97
C ASP A 1111 1.70 -37.32 -0.16
N ALA A 1112 1.77 -36.59 -1.26
CA ALA A 1112 2.60 -36.97 -2.41
C ALA A 1112 4.10 -36.89 -2.10
N VAL A 1113 4.58 -35.86 -1.38
CA VAL A 1113 5.99 -35.78 -0.98
C VAL A 1113 6.40 -36.92 -0.06
N LYS A 1114 5.53 -37.40 0.83
CA LYS A 1114 5.77 -38.61 1.63
C LYS A 1114 5.91 -39.85 0.73
N LYS A 1115 4.98 -40.04 -0.22
CA LYS A 1115 4.99 -41.16 -1.17
C LYS A 1115 6.26 -41.21 -2.01
N TYR A 1116 6.78 -40.07 -2.45
CA TYR A 1116 8.00 -39.95 -3.26
C TYR A 1116 9.24 -39.58 -2.44
N SER A 1117 9.22 -39.74 -1.12
CA SER A 1117 10.36 -39.57 -0.20
C SER A 1117 11.06 -38.20 -0.27
N PHE A 1118 10.29 -37.11 -0.39
CA PHE A 1118 10.76 -35.73 -0.22
C PHE A 1118 10.42 -35.21 1.20
N ALA A 1119 11.29 -34.36 1.75
CA ALA A 1119 10.99 -33.53 2.91
C ALA A 1119 10.36 -32.22 2.45
N LEU A 1120 9.18 -31.88 3.00
CA LEU A 1120 8.47 -30.65 2.65
C LEU A 1120 8.86 -29.50 3.57
N GLN A 1121 9.09 -28.32 3.01
CA GLN A 1121 9.30 -27.07 3.71
C GLN A 1121 8.18 -26.10 3.33
N GLU A 1122 7.34 -25.78 4.30
CA GLU A 1122 6.15 -24.93 4.09
C GLU A 1122 6.37 -23.57 4.75
N ILE A 1123 5.97 -22.50 4.06
CA ILE A 1123 5.85 -21.16 4.63
C ILE A 1123 4.50 -20.57 4.23
N ASN A 1124 3.81 -20.01 5.22
CA ASN A 1124 2.52 -19.36 5.03
C ASN A 1124 2.72 -17.89 4.70
N VAL A 1125 1.85 -17.34 3.87
CA VAL A 1125 1.79 -15.91 3.53
C VAL A 1125 0.34 -15.45 3.50
N ASP A 1126 0.08 -14.21 3.89
CA ASP A 1126 -1.28 -13.65 3.84
C ASP A 1126 -1.47 -12.67 2.65
N SER A 1127 -0.36 -12.24 2.03
CA SER A 1127 -0.35 -11.24 0.97
C SER A 1127 0.73 -11.48 -0.09
N THR A 1128 0.57 -10.87 -1.26
CA THR A 1128 1.53 -10.98 -2.37
C THR A 1128 2.88 -10.34 -2.06
N SER A 1129 2.92 -9.32 -1.19
CA SER A 1129 4.15 -8.63 -0.78
C SER A 1129 5.08 -9.52 0.06
N GLU A 1130 4.53 -10.46 0.82
CA GLU A 1130 5.31 -11.36 1.69
C GLU A 1130 5.92 -12.53 0.93
N VAL A 1131 5.42 -12.85 -0.27
CA VAL A 1131 5.83 -14.03 -1.05
C VAL A 1131 7.33 -14.06 -1.29
N LEU A 1132 7.96 -12.91 -1.55
CA LEU A 1132 9.41 -12.86 -1.79
C LEU A 1132 10.23 -13.10 -0.52
N ASP A 1133 9.78 -12.61 0.62
CA ASP A 1133 10.49 -12.83 1.89
C ASP A 1133 10.27 -14.27 2.40
N ALA A 1134 9.07 -14.82 2.17
CA ALA A 1134 8.81 -16.25 2.37
C ALA A 1134 9.69 -17.12 1.46
N LEU A 1135 9.87 -16.73 0.20
CA LEU A 1135 10.75 -17.44 -0.72
C LEU A 1135 12.21 -17.39 -0.26
N LYS A 1136 12.72 -16.22 0.13
CA LYS A 1136 14.06 -16.09 0.72
C LYS A 1136 14.23 -16.99 1.95
N SER A 1137 13.21 -17.08 2.80
CA SER A 1137 13.22 -17.97 3.96
C SER A 1137 13.27 -19.46 3.57
N LEU A 1138 12.55 -19.89 2.52
CA LEU A 1138 12.68 -21.26 1.98
C LEU A 1138 14.06 -21.53 1.36
N LEU A 1139 14.62 -20.55 0.63
CA LEU A 1139 15.98 -20.63 0.09
C LEU A 1139 17.00 -20.81 1.22
N ASN A 1140 16.85 -20.08 2.32
CA ASN A 1140 17.69 -20.22 3.52
C ASN A 1140 17.54 -21.61 4.18
N ARG A 1141 16.39 -22.28 4.04
CA ARG A 1141 16.20 -23.67 4.50
C ARG A 1141 16.79 -24.72 3.55
N ARG A 1142 17.45 -24.28 2.46
CA ARG A 1142 18.10 -25.08 1.42
C ARG A 1142 17.15 -26.10 0.81
N ILE A 1143 16.06 -25.61 0.23
CA ILE A 1143 15.20 -26.43 -0.61
C ILE A 1143 15.95 -26.82 -1.90
N ASP A 1144 15.66 -28.00 -2.44
CA ASP A 1144 16.27 -28.47 -3.70
C ASP A 1144 15.37 -28.13 -4.89
N LEU A 1145 14.05 -28.14 -4.67
CA LEU A 1145 13.01 -27.87 -5.65
C LEU A 1145 11.94 -26.96 -5.04
N PHE A 1146 11.28 -26.15 -5.84
CA PHE A 1146 10.13 -25.36 -5.40
C PHE A 1146 8.87 -25.78 -6.16
N LEU A 1147 7.73 -25.82 -5.48
CA LEU A 1147 6.41 -26.08 -6.07
C LEU A 1147 5.42 -25.00 -5.64
N THR A 1148 4.63 -24.46 -6.57
CA THR A 1148 3.35 -23.79 -6.25
C THR A 1148 2.18 -24.55 -6.86
N SER A 1149 1.05 -24.58 -6.17
CA SER A 1149 -0.15 -25.26 -6.65
C SER A 1149 -1.42 -24.66 -6.08
N GLY A 1150 -2.36 -24.27 -6.96
CA GLY A 1150 -3.71 -23.84 -6.56
C GLY A 1150 -3.79 -22.58 -5.69
N ASP A 1151 -2.69 -21.82 -5.60
CA ASP A 1151 -2.55 -20.64 -4.75
C ASP A 1151 -2.59 -19.36 -5.57
N ASN A 1152 -3.60 -18.53 -5.35
CA ASN A 1152 -3.80 -17.31 -6.15
C ASN A 1152 -2.79 -16.23 -5.74
N THR A 1153 -2.53 -16.08 -4.44
CA THR A 1153 -1.57 -15.11 -3.87
C THR A 1153 -0.16 -15.30 -4.45
N VAL A 1154 0.36 -16.52 -4.49
CA VAL A 1154 1.70 -16.84 -5.00
C VAL A 1154 1.75 -16.74 -6.53
N ILE A 1155 0.69 -17.14 -7.23
CA ILE A 1155 0.59 -17.01 -8.70
C ILE A 1155 0.65 -15.53 -9.15
N MET A 1156 0.13 -14.61 -8.34
CA MET A 1156 0.23 -13.17 -8.64
C MET A 1156 1.67 -12.64 -8.53
N ALA A 1157 2.52 -13.23 -7.68
CA ALA A 1157 3.93 -12.87 -7.52
C ALA A 1157 4.90 -13.73 -8.36
N LEU A 1158 4.38 -14.57 -9.26
CA LEU A 1158 5.12 -15.64 -9.93
C LEU A 1158 6.40 -15.21 -10.65
N GLU A 1159 6.39 -14.08 -11.35
CA GLU A 1159 7.56 -13.63 -12.14
C GLU A 1159 8.73 -13.26 -11.22
N SER A 1160 8.43 -12.63 -10.09
CA SER A 1160 9.42 -12.30 -9.07
C SER A 1160 9.94 -13.55 -8.37
N VAL A 1161 9.06 -14.52 -8.10
CA VAL A 1161 9.42 -15.85 -7.56
C VAL A 1161 10.34 -16.60 -8.52
N ALA A 1162 9.96 -16.67 -9.80
CA ALA A 1162 10.73 -17.35 -10.84
C ALA A 1162 12.09 -16.70 -11.06
N LYS A 1163 12.17 -15.37 -11.04
CA LYS A 1163 13.44 -14.64 -11.14
C LYS A 1163 14.38 -15.00 -10.00
N LEU A 1164 13.90 -14.98 -8.76
CA LEU A 1164 14.74 -15.27 -7.59
C LEU A 1164 15.16 -16.76 -7.53
N LEU A 1165 14.26 -17.68 -7.86
CA LEU A 1165 14.58 -19.12 -7.99
C LEU A 1165 15.60 -19.36 -9.11
N LYS A 1166 15.52 -18.61 -10.20
CA LYS A 1166 16.48 -18.65 -11.30
C LYS A 1166 17.88 -18.24 -10.89
N GLU A 1167 17.99 -17.15 -10.13
CA GLU A 1167 19.28 -16.69 -9.59
C GLU A 1167 19.95 -17.76 -8.71
N HIS A 1168 19.16 -18.58 -8.01
CA HIS A 1168 19.64 -19.68 -7.16
C HIS A 1168 19.73 -21.03 -7.88
N LYS A 1169 19.44 -21.09 -9.18
CA LYS A 1169 19.36 -22.32 -10.00
C LYS A 1169 18.45 -23.39 -9.39
N ILE A 1170 17.38 -23.00 -8.70
CA ILE A 1170 16.41 -23.93 -8.14
C ILE A 1170 15.32 -24.18 -9.18
N PRO A 1171 15.11 -25.46 -9.59
CA PRO A 1171 14.03 -25.81 -10.49
C PRO A 1171 12.67 -25.55 -9.85
N TYR A 1172 11.83 -24.81 -10.57
CA TYR A 1172 10.53 -24.38 -10.12
C TYR A 1172 9.39 -25.08 -10.87
N PHE A 1173 8.45 -25.68 -10.14
CA PHE A 1173 7.31 -26.42 -10.67
C PHE A 1173 5.97 -25.73 -10.37
N THR A 1174 5.06 -25.80 -11.34
CA THR A 1174 3.71 -25.21 -11.24
C THR A 1174 2.64 -26.16 -11.75
N ASN A 1175 1.37 -25.84 -11.48
CA ASN A 1175 0.20 -26.56 -12.01
C ASN A 1175 -0.65 -25.75 -13.00
N VAL A 1176 -0.03 -24.80 -13.70
CA VAL A 1176 -0.68 -24.00 -14.75
C VAL A 1176 0.23 -24.02 -15.97
N PRO A 1177 -0.09 -24.75 -17.06
CA PRO A 1177 0.83 -24.97 -18.17
C PRO A 1177 1.42 -23.69 -18.77
N SER A 1178 0.67 -22.58 -18.81
CA SER A 1178 1.13 -21.27 -19.29
C SER A 1178 2.21 -20.60 -18.42
N ASP A 1179 2.46 -21.07 -17.20
CA ASP A 1179 3.46 -20.49 -16.29
C ASP A 1179 4.92 -20.73 -16.72
N VAL A 1180 5.20 -21.65 -17.67
CA VAL A 1180 6.56 -21.77 -18.23
C VAL A 1180 7.00 -20.50 -18.97
N ASP A 1181 6.04 -19.72 -19.49
CA ASP A 1181 6.31 -18.43 -20.10
C ASP A 1181 6.79 -17.40 -19.07
N ARG A 1182 6.35 -17.55 -17.81
CA ARG A 1182 6.68 -16.69 -16.66
C ARG A 1182 7.85 -17.21 -15.83
N GLY A 1183 8.52 -18.27 -16.31
CA GLY A 1183 9.77 -18.76 -15.73
C GLY A 1183 9.67 -20.05 -14.93
N ALA A 1184 8.54 -20.76 -14.97
CA ALA A 1184 8.48 -22.14 -14.47
C ALA A 1184 9.39 -23.08 -15.29
N PHE A 1185 10.01 -24.05 -14.61
CA PHE A 1185 10.89 -25.05 -15.19
C PHE A 1185 10.10 -26.15 -15.91
N VAL A 1186 9.13 -26.72 -15.19
CA VAL A 1186 8.12 -27.65 -15.72
C VAL A 1186 6.79 -27.32 -15.08
N SER A 1187 5.73 -27.28 -15.88
CA SER A 1187 4.37 -27.08 -15.40
C SER A 1187 3.47 -28.23 -15.84
N ILE A 1188 2.73 -28.83 -14.92
CA ILE A 1188 1.81 -29.93 -15.21
C ILE A 1188 0.48 -29.62 -14.56
N GLY A 1189 -0.54 -29.32 -15.34
CA GLY A 1189 -1.79 -28.83 -14.78
C GLY A 1189 -2.95 -28.85 -15.73
N ALA A 1190 -4.10 -28.38 -15.24
CA ALA A 1190 -5.28 -28.25 -16.07
C ALA A 1190 -5.06 -27.24 -17.22
N ASP A 1191 -5.52 -27.58 -18.41
CA ASP A 1191 -5.83 -26.59 -19.44
C ASP A 1191 -7.07 -25.79 -19.01
N TYR A 1192 -6.84 -24.56 -18.58
CA TYR A 1192 -7.89 -23.70 -18.05
C TYR A 1192 -8.88 -23.21 -19.11
N ASN A 1193 -8.51 -23.18 -20.39
CA ASN A 1193 -9.43 -22.88 -21.48
C ASN A 1193 -10.42 -24.05 -21.67
N GLU A 1194 -9.94 -25.30 -21.66
CA GLU A 1194 -10.81 -26.49 -21.73
C GLU A 1194 -11.68 -26.64 -20.47
N VAL A 1195 -11.18 -26.31 -19.29
CA VAL A 1195 -12.00 -26.22 -18.06
C VAL A 1195 -13.12 -25.19 -18.23
N GLY A 1196 -12.83 -24.05 -18.88
CA GLY A 1196 -13.83 -23.04 -19.22
C GLY A 1196 -14.92 -23.59 -20.13
N LYS A 1197 -14.53 -24.26 -21.22
CA LYS A 1197 -15.49 -24.90 -22.16
C LYS A 1197 -16.36 -25.94 -21.46
N GLU A 1198 -15.77 -26.77 -20.60
CA GLU A 1198 -16.55 -27.78 -19.85
C GLU A 1198 -17.52 -27.13 -18.85
N THR A 1199 -17.11 -26.02 -18.22
CA THR A 1199 -17.99 -25.22 -17.35
C THR A 1199 -19.17 -24.65 -18.14
N ALA A 1200 -18.93 -24.16 -19.36
CA ALA A 1200 -19.98 -23.69 -20.26
C ALA A 1200 -20.94 -24.79 -20.70
N ARG A 1201 -20.46 -26.00 -21.05
CA ARG A 1201 -21.34 -27.15 -21.35
C ARG A 1201 -22.23 -27.53 -20.17
N MET A 1202 -21.72 -27.40 -18.95
CA MET A 1202 -22.54 -27.61 -17.75
C MET A 1202 -23.58 -26.50 -17.58
N ALA A 1203 -23.21 -25.25 -17.86
CA ALA A 1203 -24.15 -24.13 -17.91
C ALA A 1203 -25.22 -24.31 -19.00
N GLU A 1204 -24.88 -24.86 -20.17
CA GLU A 1204 -25.83 -25.16 -21.25
C GLU A 1204 -26.93 -26.12 -20.80
N ARG A 1205 -26.57 -27.17 -20.05
CA ARG A 1205 -27.54 -28.12 -19.47
C ARG A 1205 -28.51 -27.42 -18.53
N VAL A 1206 -27.99 -26.60 -17.62
CA VAL A 1206 -28.79 -25.81 -16.67
C VAL A 1206 -29.68 -24.78 -17.39
N ILE A 1207 -29.14 -24.11 -18.41
CA ILE A 1207 -29.87 -23.14 -19.22
C ILE A 1207 -31.01 -23.82 -19.99
N SER A 1208 -30.77 -25.03 -20.48
CA SER A 1208 -31.75 -25.86 -21.21
C SER A 1208 -32.85 -26.46 -20.30
N GLY A 1209 -32.78 -26.22 -18.98
CA GLY A 1209 -33.83 -26.58 -18.03
C GLY A 1209 -33.52 -27.76 -17.12
N GLU A 1210 -32.32 -28.34 -17.18
CA GLU A 1210 -31.91 -29.35 -16.20
C GLU A 1210 -31.72 -28.71 -14.81
N ASN A 1211 -32.24 -29.35 -13.77
CA ASN A 1211 -32.09 -28.88 -12.39
C ASN A 1211 -30.62 -29.06 -11.93
N PRO A 1212 -29.95 -28.01 -11.43
CA PRO A 1212 -28.58 -28.11 -10.91
C PRO A 1212 -28.37 -29.27 -9.93
N GLN A 1213 -29.34 -29.55 -9.05
CA GLN A 1213 -29.27 -30.66 -8.08
C GLN A 1213 -29.13 -32.05 -8.74
N GLY A 1214 -29.64 -32.21 -9.96
CA GLY A 1214 -29.54 -33.45 -10.73
C GLY A 1214 -28.26 -33.58 -11.55
N ILE A 1215 -27.41 -32.55 -11.56
CA ILE A 1215 -26.16 -32.52 -12.33
C ILE A 1215 -24.99 -32.73 -11.37
N PRO A 1216 -24.32 -33.89 -11.41
CA PRO A 1216 -23.20 -34.15 -10.52
C PRO A 1216 -22.03 -33.19 -10.76
N ILE A 1217 -21.37 -32.76 -9.69
CA ILE A 1217 -20.11 -32.02 -9.78
C ILE A 1217 -19.08 -32.89 -10.49
N LYS A 1218 -18.51 -32.38 -11.58
CA LYS A 1218 -17.51 -33.07 -12.39
C LYS A 1218 -16.12 -32.61 -12.00
N ASN A 1219 -15.27 -33.52 -11.55
CA ASN A 1219 -13.84 -33.23 -11.46
C ASN A 1219 -13.23 -33.36 -12.87
N TYR A 1220 -12.79 -32.26 -13.45
CA TYR A 1220 -12.26 -32.21 -14.81
C TYR A 1220 -10.94 -31.45 -14.83
N VAL A 1221 -9.87 -32.18 -15.13
CA VAL A 1221 -8.49 -31.69 -15.16
C VAL A 1221 -7.86 -32.21 -16.46
N PRO A 1222 -8.07 -31.51 -17.59
CA PRO A 1222 -7.40 -31.86 -18.85
C PRO A 1222 -5.91 -31.57 -18.69
N GLU A 1223 -5.17 -32.57 -18.23
CA GLU A 1223 -3.75 -32.43 -17.88
C GLU A 1223 -2.92 -32.13 -19.13
N LYS A 1224 -2.24 -30.97 -19.11
CA LYS A 1224 -1.20 -30.62 -20.07
C LYS A 1224 0.13 -30.44 -19.35
N MET A 1225 1.18 -30.93 -19.99
CA MET A 1225 2.56 -30.72 -19.55
C MET A 1225 3.21 -29.66 -20.42
N ALA A 1226 3.85 -28.69 -19.79
CA ALA A 1226 4.65 -27.66 -20.42
C ALA A 1226 6.07 -27.66 -19.86
N VAL A 1227 7.07 -27.49 -20.72
CA VAL A 1227 8.49 -27.63 -20.37
C VAL A 1227 9.29 -26.44 -20.89
N ASN A 1228 10.21 -25.93 -20.07
CA ASN A 1228 11.14 -24.86 -20.44
C ASN A 1228 12.54 -25.41 -20.74
N LEU A 1229 12.82 -25.71 -22.01
CA LEU A 1229 14.11 -26.24 -22.47
C LEU A 1229 15.24 -25.21 -22.36
N SER A 1230 14.94 -23.93 -22.53
CA SER A 1230 15.90 -22.84 -22.39
C SER A 1230 16.52 -22.86 -20.98
N LEU A 1231 15.65 -22.94 -19.97
CA LEU A 1231 16.05 -22.98 -18.57
C LEU A 1231 16.72 -24.32 -18.19
N ALA A 1232 16.28 -25.43 -18.77
CA ALA A 1232 16.94 -26.72 -18.60
C ALA A 1232 18.38 -26.71 -19.14
N GLY A 1233 18.60 -26.09 -20.30
CA GLY A 1233 19.94 -25.86 -20.85
C GLY A 1233 20.81 -24.99 -19.95
N GLU A 1234 20.26 -23.88 -19.44
CA GLU A 1234 20.94 -22.97 -18.52
C GLU A 1234 21.35 -23.64 -17.20
N TYR A 1235 20.54 -24.58 -16.71
CA TYR A 1235 20.82 -25.33 -15.49
C TYR A 1235 21.69 -26.58 -15.73
N GLY A 1236 22.01 -26.90 -16.99
CA GLY A 1236 22.76 -28.10 -17.35
C GLY A 1236 21.98 -29.41 -17.16
N ILE A 1237 20.65 -29.35 -17.16
CA ILE A 1237 19.76 -30.48 -16.89
C ILE A 1237 19.22 -31.04 -18.20
N LYS A 1238 19.46 -32.33 -18.45
CA LYS A 1238 18.88 -33.02 -19.61
C LYS A 1238 17.52 -33.57 -19.25
N ILE A 1239 16.48 -33.06 -19.93
CA ILE A 1239 15.12 -33.60 -19.80
C ILE A 1239 15.01 -34.86 -20.67
N PRO A 1240 14.61 -36.02 -20.09
CA PRO A 1240 14.45 -37.28 -20.82
C PRO A 1240 13.50 -37.16 -22.01
N GLU A 1241 13.86 -37.79 -23.14
CA GLU A 1241 13.02 -37.84 -24.35
C GLU A 1241 11.56 -38.30 -24.11
N PRO A 1242 11.29 -39.30 -23.25
CA PRO A 1242 9.92 -39.71 -22.95
C PRO A 1242 9.07 -38.62 -22.30
N LEU A 1243 9.66 -37.68 -21.56
CA LEU A 1243 8.96 -36.54 -20.96
C LEU A 1243 8.75 -35.43 -22.00
N LEU A 1244 9.71 -35.20 -22.89
CA LEU A 1244 9.56 -34.24 -23.99
C LEU A 1244 8.46 -34.66 -24.98
N LYS A 1245 8.32 -35.96 -25.27
CA LYS A 1245 7.22 -36.48 -26.10
C LYS A 1245 5.84 -36.32 -25.46
N LYS A 1246 5.77 -36.17 -24.13
CA LYS A 1246 4.51 -35.93 -23.39
C LYS A 1246 4.20 -34.45 -23.21
N ALA A 1247 5.15 -33.55 -23.48
CA ALA A 1247 4.94 -32.12 -23.34
C ALA A 1247 4.04 -31.60 -24.47
N ALA A 1248 2.89 -31.04 -24.09
CA ALA A 1248 1.98 -30.37 -25.01
C ALA A 1248 2.53 -29.01 -25.49
N TYR A 1249 3.41 -28.39 -24.69
CA TYR A 1249 4.06 -27.12 -25.01
C TYR A 1249 5.53 -27.15 -24.57
N ILE A 1250 6.43 -26.67 -25.44
CA ILE A 1250 7.87 -26.61 -25.20
C ILE A 1250 8.37 -25.20 -25.48
N LYS A 1251 8.79 -24.50 -24.43
CA LYS A 1251 9.48 -23.21 -24.54
C LYS A 1251 10.96 -23.44 -24.80
N ARG A 1252 11.47 -22.90 -25.91
CA ARG A 1252 12.87 -23.05 -26.36
C ARG A 1252 13.67 -21.78 -26.12
#